data_AF-A0A9R0J3G0-F1
#
_entry.id   AF-A0A9R0J3G0-F1
#
_cell.length_a   1.000
_cell.length_b   1.000
_cell.length_c   1.000
_cell.angle_alpha   90.00
_cell.angle_beta   90.00
_cell.angle_gamma   90.00
#
_symmetry.space_group_name_H-M   'P 1'
#
loop_
_entity.id
_entity.type
_entity.pdbx_description
1 polymer ?
#
loop_
_entity_poly.entity_id
_entity_poly.type
_entity_poly.pdbx_seq_one_letter_code
_entity_poly.pdbx_strand_id
1 'polypeptide(L)'
;MILCKDWISIKDYIGDPTYAEGVNNFLDYAFQKLKTETIRCPCTKCMNGESGDREKVREHLLVFGIIKRYTFWYHHGEGLDESEIVSDEDHDEGEDHDEIFDILRDLYPAFNDVSPSVDVNDVEEPNADVKSFYNLLKDSQDPVYEGAKSSTMSAILELLHIKTLGRWTNESFSMLLKFLKNRLLPTGSTLPDSYKESKKIMRNLGLSYEKIDACVNDCMLYWKENEKLDACNICGASRWKTNKHSGEDKCKSNGKKIPHKILRYFPLKPRLQRLFMCSKTASLMRWHDGKKKKDGTMRHPVDGAAWESFDKEFPEFASDPRNVRLGLASDGFQPFANSKTPYSIWPVVLMPYNLPPDLCMKQSNILLSMLIPGPKGPGDAIDIYLQPLIEELKDLWDTGVETFDAATQHHFNLRAALMWTINDFPAYAMLSGWSTKGYLACPRCLKDTRSMRLSHGGKECYMEHRCYLPKNHRWRKDKDSFDGKVEHGLPPEPCSIDEILRQLEDLENIVLSKDPHVKTKINHELRGDNWNKKSIFFELPYWRKHLLRHNLDVMHIEKNICDSVLGTIMNIKGKTKDTIKSRHDLEAMGIRPTLHPVKEGDKYKMPPAPFTFSPAEKQRFCNFLKELKVPDGFSSNISYCVNTKEGKISGLKSHDCHVILEHLLPLAIRGLLTPLVREALIELSRYFTLLCAKVLKVSELKQLETQIPITLCKLEKVFPPSFFDAMMYLPFHLANEAMIGGPLQFRWMYPIEQYMYKLKSYVRNRAHPEASIAEGYLADECMTLCSRYMHNIETRFNRQERNYENANGSDEALDIFSHSGRGLGAPTVISVPRREMDQAHDYILKNCDEVQPFLQEYSETHPIDDSGITEEEWSENFRKWFKDEVALLYENNKSKEMENLLSLSRGPTEYWRGCLRNTGDGDENMDYYGVVTEIVEIQYLGGNRIMLFRCNWWDVFDKVRGIKEDEYGTISINCNRQLKTDEPFILASQARQAFYATDNINKGWVIASKTQPRNLLDDDSDVDEQSEAYQQSEFDRPTYVASSSTSASSEICRSRAGIDPIIVEDISIKSGEQQAPVKRRREE
;
A
#
# COMPACT_ATOMS: atom_id res chain seq x y z
N MET A 1 -3.99 26.15 -44.59
CA MET A 1 -3.41 26.26 -45.95
C MET A 1 -2.61 25.01 -46.17
N ILE A 2 -2.82 24.31 -47.27
CA ILE A 2 -1.99 23.15 -47.65
C ILE A 2 -0.68 23.71 -48.20
N LEU A 3 0.45 23.13 -47.80
CA LEU A 3 1.79 23.61 -48.15
C LEU A 3 2.39 22.73 -49.24
N CYS A 4 2.12 23.07 -50.49
CA CYS A 4 2.78 22.44 -51.64
C CYS A 4 4.31 22.57 -51.47
N LYS A 5 4.99 21.42 -51.48
CA LYS A 5 6.43 21.26 -51.21
C LYS A 5 7.23 20.76 -52.40
N ASP A 6 6.58 20.53 -53.54
CA ASP A 6 7.19 19.94 -54.74
C ASP A 6 8.40 20.74 -55.25
N TRP A 7 8.39 22.05 -54.99
CA TRP A 7 9.50 22.96 -55.29
C TRP A 7 10.84 22.52 -54.66
N ILE A 8 10.84 21.82 -53.52
CA ILE A 8 12.04 21.26 -52.87
C ILE A 8 12.76 20.24 -53.78
N SER A 9 12.01 19.56 -54.67
CA SER A 9 12.55 18.54 -55.57
C SER A 9 13.32 19.11 -56.78
N ILE A 10 13.08 20.39 -57.14
CA ILE A 10 13.60 21.02 -58.36
C ILE A 10 15.12 20.88 -58.43
N LYS A 11 15.62 20.37 -59.57
CA LYS A 11 17.06 20.08 -59.76
C LYS A 11 17.85 21.34 -60.05
N ASP A 12 17.46 22.08 -61.08
CA ASP A 12 18.15 23.28 -61.56
C ASP A 12 17.46 24.55 -61.00
N TYR A 13 17.55 24.72 -59.68
CA TYR A 13 16.80 25.73 -58.92
C TYR A 13 17.28 27.19 -59.14
N ILE A 14 18.42 27.40 -59.79
CA ILE A 14 19.06 28.72 -59.92
C ILE A 14 18.34 29.54 -61.00
N GLY A 15 17.52 30.49 -60.56
CA GLY A 15 16.72 31.34 -61.44
C GLY A 15 15.34 30.77 -61.79
N ASP A 16 14.96 29.62 -61.23
CA ASP A 16 13.62 29.07 -61.41
C ASP A 16 12.58 29.86 -60.57
N PRO A 17 11.48 30.33 -61.19
CA PRO A 17 10.50 31.17 -60.51
C PRO A 17 9.65 30.39 -59.49
N THR A 18 9.35 29.11 -59.74
CA THR A 18 8.55 28.27 -58.85
C THR A 18 9.34 27.88 -57.60
N TYR A 19 10.63 27.61 -57.74
CA TYR A 19 11.55 27.46 -56.62
C TYR A 19 11.66 28.76 -55.81
N ALA A 20 11.82 29.90 -56.48
CA ALA A 20 11.92 31.19 -55.80
C ALA A 20 10.63 31.59 -55.05
N GLU A 21 9.46 31.22 -55.57
CA GLU A 21 8.16 31.37 -54.91
C GLU A 21 8.02 30.42 -53.71
N GLY A 22 8.39 29.14 -53.87
CA GLY A 22 8.42 28.15 -52.79
C GLY A 22 9.31 28.55 -51.61
N VAL A 23 10.49 29.13 -51.88
CA VAL A 23 11.37 29.71 -50.84
C VAL A 23 10.69 30.84 -50.07
N ASN A 24 9.92 31.72 -50.74
CA ASN A 24 9.19 32.78 -50.05
C ASN A 24 8.09 32.19 -49.16
N ASN A 25 7.31 31.24 -49.68
CA ASN A 25 6.23 30.57 -48.95
C ASN A 25 6.74 29.82 -47.71
N PHE A 26 7.90 29.16 -47.81
CA PHE A 26 8.59 28.57 -46.66
C PHE A 26 8.98 29.61 -45.61
N LEU A 27 9.53 30.76 -46.03
CA LEU A 27 9.90 31.84 -45.11
C LEU A 27 8.67 32.46 -44.43
N ASP A 28 7.58 32.67 -45.16
CA ASP A 28 6.33 33.14 -44.56
C ASP A 28 5.78 32.15 -43.53
N TYR A 29 5.75 30.85 -43.84
CA TYR A 29 5.39 29.81 -42.88
C TYR A 29 6.28 29.82 -41.64
N ALA A 30 7.60 29.75 -41.82
CA ALA A 30 8.58 29.64 -40.74
C ALA A 30 8.53 30.83 -39.78
N PHE A 31 8.53 32.06 -40.32
CA PHE A 31 8.47 33.27 -39.51
C PHE A 31 7.09 33.48 -38.86
N GLN A 32 5.98 33.10 -39.52
CA GLN A 32 4.64 33.19 -38.95
C GLN A 32 4.38 32.17 -37.82
N LYS A 33 4.88 30.93 -37.98
CA LYS A 33 4.77 29.86 -36.97
C LYS A 33 5.65 30.14 -35.75
N LEU A 34 6.94 30.43 -35.96
CA LEU A 34 7.91 30.63 -34.86
C LEU A 34 7.79 32.00 -34.17
N LYS A 35 7.38 33.05 -34.89
CA LYS A 35 7.26 34.44 -34.39
C LYS A 35 8.59 35.01 -33.85
N THR A 36 9.70 34.64 -34.46
CA THR A 36 11.06 35.08 -34.13
C THR A 36 11.62 36.04 -35.19
N GLU A 37 12.60 36.88 -34.83
CA GLU A 37 13.29 37.77 -35.79
C GLU A 37 14.37 37.04 -36.63
N THR A 38 14.75 35.83 -36.22
CA THR A 38 15.68 34.95 -36.96
C THR A 38 15.22 33.50 -36.93
N ILE A 39 15.63 32.70 -37.92
CA ILE A 39 15.39 31.26 -38.00
C ILE A 39 16.67 30.50 -38.37
N ARG A 40 16.70 29.18 -38.13
CA ARG A 40 17.77 28.30 -38.66
C ARG A 40 17.72 28.26 -40.19
N CYS A 41 18.87 28.16 -40.85
CA CYS A 41 18.97 28.18 -42.31
C CYS A 41 19.03 26.74 -42.89
N PRO A 42 17.97 26.25 -43.59
CA PRO A 42 17.93 24.89 -44.15
C PRO A 42 18.62 24.78 -45.53
N CYS A 43 19.53 25.69 -45.88
CA CYS A 43 20.27 25.57 -47.14
C CYS A 43 21.36 24.47 -47.04
N THR A 44 21.76 23.90 -48.17
CA THR A 44 22.75 22.80 -48.21
C THR A 44 24.08 23.14 -47.55
N LYS A 45 24.46 24.43 -47.54
CA LYS A 45 25.69 24.94 -46.91
C LYS A 45 25.59 25.08 -45.39
N CYS A 46 24.43 25.47 -44.87
CA CYS A 46 24.25 25.78 -43.43
C CYS A 46 23.66 24.62 -42.63
N MET A 47 22.97 23.67 -43.28
CA MET A 47 22.45 22.43 -42.69
C MET A 47 21.68 22.62 -41.36
N ASN A 48 20.86 23.68 -41.27
CA ASN A 48 20.18 24.12 -40.04
C ASN A 48 21.08 24.49 -38.85
N GLY A 49 22.41 24.45 -38.98
CA GLY A 49 23.36 24.82 -37.93
C GLY A 49 23.41 26.33 -37.66
N GLU A 50 23.53 27.15 -38.71
CA GLU A 50 23.48 28.61 -38.62
C GLU A 50 22.05 29.16 -38.55
N SER A 51 21.88 30.29 -37.86
CA SER A 51 20.68 31.14 -37.92
C SER A 51 20.89 32.41 -38.74
N GLY A 52 19.79 33.02 -39.19
CA GLY A 52 19.78 34.29 -39.90
C GLY A 52 18.40 34.95 -39.90
N ASP A 53 18.37 36.24 -40.25
CA ASP A 53 17.13 36.94 -40.58
C ASP A 53 16.52 36.43 -41.90
N ARG A 54 15.34 36.94 -42.24
CA ARG A 54 14.59 36.49 -43.42
C ARG A 54 15.36 36.66 -44.72
N GLU A 55 16.06 37.78 -44.92
CA GLU A 55 16.76 38.04 -46.19
C GLU A 55 18.06 37.24 -46.29
N LYS A 56 18.85 37.09 -45.20
CA LYS A 56 20.03 36.21 -45.19
C LYS A 56 19.64 34.77 -45.52
N VAL A 57 18.57 34.25 -44.91
CA VAL A 57 18.11 32.87 -45.17
C VAL A 57 17.54 32.74 -46.59
N ARG A 58 16.85 33.76 -47.10
CA ARG A 58 16.35 33.82 -48.48
C ARG A 58 17.46 33.77 -49.52
N GLU A 59 18.48 34.62 -49.39
CA GLU A 59 19.65 34.63 -50.27
C GLU A 59 20.35 33.26 -50.24
N HIS A 60 20.60 32.72 -49.04
CA HIS A 60 21.20 31.40 -48.88
C HIS A 60 20.42 30.26 -49.57
N LEU A 61 19.09 30.30 -49.54
CA LEU A 61 18.24 29.27 -50.18
C LEU A 61 18.15 29.42 -51.70
N LEU A 62 18.25 30.64 -52.24
CA LEU A 62 18.30 30.90 -53.68
C LEU A 62 19.68 30.59 -54.29
N VAL A 63 20.77 30.75 -53.53
CA VAL A 63 22.15 30.47 -54.00
C VAL A 63 22.55 29.01 -53.79
N PHE A 64 22.41 28.49 -52.57
CA PHE A 64 22.92 27.15 -52.21
C PHE A 64 21.88 26.03 -52.27
N GLY A 65 20.61 26.36 -52.52
CA GLY A 65 19.51 25.40 -52.53
C GLY A 65 19.12 24.91 -51.12
N ILE A 66 17.89 24.44 -50.97
CA ILE A 66 17.40 23.78 -49.75
C ILE A 66 17.90 22.33 -49.65
N ILE A 67 18.05 21.80 -48.44
CA ILE A 67 18.33 20.38 -48.21
C ILE A 67 17.16 19.54 -48.74
N LYS A 68 17.38 18.76 -49.81
CA LYS A 68 16.31 18.04 -50.54
C LYS A 68 15.60 16.94 -49.76
N ARG A 69 16.16 16.51 -48.61
CA ARG A 69 15.52 15.59 -47.65
C ARG A 69 14.83 16.29 -46.48
N TYR A 70 14.88 17.63 -46.40
CA TYR A 70 14.22 18.43 -45.37
C TYR A 70 12.79 18.78 -45.83
N THR A 71 11.99 17.75 -46.09
CA THR A 71 10.59 17.84 -46.52
C THR A 71 9.62 18.06 -45.36
N PHE A 72 10.04 17.73 -44.13
CA PHE A 72 9.34 18.04 -42.88
C PHE A 72 10.09 19.12 -42.11
N TRP A 73 9.48 20.30 -41.93
CA TRP A 73 10.14 21.51 -41.45
C TRP A 73 10.08 21.65 -39.92
N TYR A 74 10.51 20.61 -39.20
CA TYR A 74 10.38 20.52 -37.74
C TYR A 74 11.12 21.64 -36.96
N HIS A 75 12.25 22.15 -37.47
CA HIS A 75 12.91 23.33 -36.87
C HIS A 75 12.16 24.65 -37.11
N HIS A 76 11.13 24.66 -37.95
CA HIS A 76 10.41 25.84 -38.42
C HIS A 76 8.91 25.82 -38.07
N GLY A 77 8.49 24.93 -37.17
CA GLY A 77 7.15 24.92 -36.58
C GLY A 77 6.13 24.00 -37.28
N GLU A 78 6.60 23.03 -38.06
CA GLU A 78 5.75 21.98 -38.62
C GLU A 78 5.47 20.85 -37.62
N GLY A 79 4.20 20.43 -37.57
CA GLY A 79 3.71 19.30 -36.78
C GLY A 79 3.28 18.15 -37.69
N LEU A 80 3.25 16.93 -37.15
CA LEU A 80 3.08 15.69 -37.91
C LEU A 80 1.73 15.59 -38.65
N ASP A 81 0.72 16.36 -38.24
CA ASP A 81 -0.62 16.39 -38.86
C ASP A 81 -0.73 17.32 -40.10
N GLU A 82 0.34 17.99 -40.53
CA GLU A 82 0.30 19.03 -41.59
C GLU A 82 0.86 18.63 -42.98
N SER A 83 1.28 17.37 -43.20
CA SER A 83 1.81 16.88 -44.49
C SER A 83 0.78 16.17 -45.37
N GLU A 84 0.87 16.34 -46.70
CA GLU A 84 -0.12 15.82 -47.67
C GLU A 84 -0.16 14.29 -47.82
N ILE A 85 -1.37 13.79 -48.09
CA ILE A 85 -1.67 12.38 -48.32
C ILE A 85 -1.23 11.97 -49.73
N VAL A 86 -0.41 10.92 -49.82
CA VAL A 86 -0.32 10.07 -51.02
C VAL A 86 -1.05 8.78 -50.70
N SER A 87 -1.97 8.37 -51.58
CA SER A 87 -2.77 7.15 -51.42
C SER A 87 -1.99 5.91 -51.88
N ASP A 88 -1.68 5.03 -50.95
CA ASP A 88 -1.55 3.59 -51.20
C ASP A 88 -2.64 2.87 -50.37
N GLU A 89 -3.21 1.80 -50.93
CA GLU A 89 -4.43 1.15 -50.41
C GLU A 89 -4.14 0.08 -49.34
N ASP A 90 -3.54 0.50 -48.21
CA ASP A 90 -3.51 -0.30 -46.98
C ASP A 90 -4.30 0.42 -45.87
N HIS A 91 -5.58 0.05 -45.71
CA HIS A 91 -6.34 0.38 -44.50
C HIS A 91 -5.91 -0.55 -43.36
N ASP A 92 -4.78 -0.22 -42.73
CA ASP A 92 -4.64 -0.44 -41.29
C ASP A 92 -5.49 0.65 -40.59
N GLU A 93 -6.82 0.54 -40.73
CA GLU A 93 -7.74 1.23 -39.85
C GLU A 93 -7.49 0.65 -38.45
N GLY A 94 -6.73 1.40 -37.64
CA GLY A 94 -6.66 1.18 -36.20
C GLY A 94 -8.04 1.39 -35.60
N GLU A 95 -8.88 0.35 -35.67
CA GLU A 95 -10.23 0.35 -35.13
C GLU A 95 -10.15 0.72 -33.65
N ASP A 96 -10.81 1.82 -33.26
CA ASP A 96 -11.24 2.07 -31.88
C ASP A 96 -12.32 1.03 -31.53
N HIS A 97 -11.93 -0.24 -31.50
CA HIS A 97 -12.81 -1.37 -31.31
C HIS A 97 -13.30 -1.33 -29.86
N ASP A 98 -14.59 -1.07 -29.68
CA ASP A 98 -15.24 -0.91 -28.36
C ASP A 98 -14.93 -2.15 -27.51
N GLU A 99 -14.12 -2.05 -26.45
CA GLU A 99 -13.50 -3.22 -25.79
C GLU A 99 -14.51 -4.20 -25.16
N ILE A 100 -15.74 -3.73 -24.95
CA ILE A 100 -16.89 -4.55 -24.56
C ILE A 100 -17.18 -5.62 -25.63
N PHE A 101 -16.85 -5.36 -26.90
CA PHE A 101 -16.94 -6.28 -28.04
C PHE A 101 -15.94 -7.44 -27.92
N ASP A 102 -14.72 -7.20 -27.42
CA ASP A 102 -13.74 -8.26 -27.11
C ASP A 102 -14.27 -9.19 -26.01
N ILE A 103 -14.84 -8.61 -24.96
CA ILE A 103 -15.45 -9.35 -23.85
C ILE A 103 -16.73 -10.09 -24.29
N LEU A 104 -17.46 -9.58 -25.29
CA LEU A 104 -18.58 -10.28 -25.90
C LEU A 104 -18.12 -11.40 -26.86
N ARG A 105 -16.99 -11.21 -27.56
CA ARG A 105 -16.32 -12.24 -28.39
C ARG A 105 -15.82 -13.41 -27.53
N ASP A 106 -15.27 -13.11 -26.35
CA ASP A 106 -14.91 -14.07 -25.28
C ASP A 106 -16.12 -14.84 -24.69
N LEU A 107 -17.37 -14.38 -24.93
CA LEU A 107 -18.58 -14.98 -24.37
C LEU A 107 -19.54 -15.58 -25.40
N TYR A 108 -19.41 -15.18 -26.67
CA TYR A 108 -20.17 -15.70 -27.80
C TYR A 108 -19.22 -15.88 -29.01
N PRO A 109 -18.50 -17.01 -29.12
CA PRO A 109 -17.60 -17.28 -30.26
C PRO A 109 -18.29 -17.20 -31.63
N ALA A 110 -19.61 -17.40 -31.68
CA ALA A 110 -20.44 -17.29 -32.87
C ALA A 110 -20.68 -15.85 -33.38
N PHE A 111 -19.96 -14.84 -32.88
CA PHE A 111 -20.11 -13.44 -33.35
C PHE A 111 -19.44 -13.16 -34.70
N ASN A 112 -18.49 -13.98 -35.16
CA ASN A 112 -17.87 -13.88 -36.48
C ASN A 112 -18.17 -15.12 -37.33
N ASP A 113 -18.82 -14.91 -38.47
CA ASP A 113 -19.20 -15.96 -39.44
C ASP A 113 -18.03 -16.27 -40.41
N VAL A 114 -16.86 -16.67 -39.89
CA VAL A 114 -15.70 -17.14 -40.68
C VAL A 114 -14.90 -18.23 -39.94
N SER A 115 -14.66 -19.36 -40.61
CA SER A 115 -13.69 -20.45 -40.31
C SER A 115 -14.01 -21.43 -39.15
N PRO A 116 -14.39 -22.69 -39.45
CA PRO A 116 -14.57 -23.74 -38.44
C PRO A 116 -13.26 -24.48 -38.13
N SER A 117 -12.66 -24.24 -36.97
CA SER A 117 -11.50 -25.02 -36.49
C SER A 117 -11.33 -25.15 -34.96
N VAL A 118 -12.18 -24.50 -34.16
CA VAL A 118 -12.34 -24.80 -32.73
C VAL A 118 -13.45 -25.83 -32.58
N ASP A 119 -13.29 -26.80 -31.67
CA ASP A 119 -14.29 -27.85 -31.43
C ASP A 119 -15.47 -27.28 -30.63
N VAL A 120 -16.57 -26.94 -31.31
CA VAL A 120 -17.68 -26.10 -30.80
C VAL A 120 -18.62 -26.86 -29.83
N ASN A 121 -18.14 -27.92 -29.18
CA ASN A 121 -18.96 -28.85 -28.41
C ASN A 121 -18.89 -28.66 -26.87
N ASP A 122 -17.85 -27.99 -26.35
CA ASP A 122 -17.58 -27.84 -24.91
C ASP A 122 -17.79 -26.39 -24.37
N VAL A 123 -18.73 -25.62 -24.95
CA VAL A 123 -19.06 -24.25 -24.50
C VAL A 123 -20.52 -24.18 -24.04
N GLU A 124 -20.76 -23.88 -22.76
CA GLU A 124 -22.11 -23.78 -22.21
C GLU A 124 -22.72 -22.39 -22.39
N GLU A 125 -24.01 -22.30 -22.74
CA GLU A 125 -24.69 -21.01 -22.85
C GLU A 125 -24.78 -20.29 -21.48
N PRO A 126 -24.44 -18.99 -21.38
CA PRO A 126 -24.62 -18.22 -20.14
C PRO A 126 -26.08 -18.21 -19.64
N ASN A 127 -26.29 -18.17 -18.32
CA ASN A 127 -27.64 -18.24 -17.74
C ASN A 127 -28.43 -16.93 -17.89
N ALA A 128 -29.71 -16.94 -17.53
CA ALA A 128 -30.62 -15.82 -17.78
C ALA A 128 -30.22 -14.50 -17.12
N ASP A 129 -29.64 -14.53 -15.92
CA ASP A 129 -29.16 -13.33 -15.21
C ASP A 129 -27.88 -12.78 -15.83
N VAL A 130 -26.95 -13.66 -16.24
CA VAL A 130 -25.75 -13.27 -16.99
C VAL A 130 -26.14 -12.67 -18.35
N LYS A 131 -27.02 -13.34 -19.10
CA LYS A 131 -27.60 -12.82 -20.34
C LYS A 131 -28.31 -11.47 -20.14
N SER A 132 -29.07 -11.30 -19.06
CA SER A 132 -29.70 -10.01 -18.76
C SER A 132 -28.68 -8.92 -18.43
N PHE A 133 -27.59 -9.24 -17.73
CA PHE A 133 -26.50 -8.29 -17.44
C PHE A 133 -25.75 -7.86 -18.72
N TYR A 134 -25.41 -8.80 -19.60
CA TYR A 134 -24.76 -8.49 -20.88
C TYR A 134 -25.70 -7.80 -21.86
N ASN A 135 -26.99 -8.17 -21.91
CA ASN A 135 -27.99 -7.42 -22.67
C ASN A 135 -28.15 -5.99 -22.13
N LEU A 136 -28.06 -5.76 -20.81
CA LEU A 136 -28.06 -4.41 -20.24
C LEU A 136 -26.80 -3.59 -20.54
N LEU A 137 -25.68 -4.23 -20.87
CA LEU A 137 -24.50 -3.57 -21.44
C LEU A 137 -24.72 -3.30 -22.94
N LYS A 138 -25.24 -4.28 -23.69
CA LYS A 138 -25.52 -4.20 -25.14
C LYS A 138 -26.58 -3.16 -25.51
N ASP A 139 -27.73 -3.14 -24.82
CA ASP A 139 -28.79 -2.12 -24.89
C ASP A 139 -28.29 -0.72 -24.50
N SER A 140 -27.04 -0.60 -24.06
CA SER A 140 -26.40 0.64 -23.65
C SER A 140 -25.16 1.01 -24.50
N GLN A 141 -24.84 0.17 -25.50
CA GLN A 141 -23.89 0.47 -26.58
C GLN A 141 -24.43 1.48 -27.59
N ASP A 142 -25.75 1.76 -27.59
CA ASP A 142 -26.36 2.87 -28.33
C ASP A 142 -25.48 4.14 -28.20
N PRO A 143 -24.95 4.68 -29.31
CA PRO A 143 -24.00 5.79 -29.26
C PRO A 143 -24.69 7.04 -28.69
N VAL A 144 -23.94 7.89 -27.98
CA VAL A 144 -24.49 9.06 -27.26
C VAL A 144 -25.31 9.98 -28.19
N TYR A 145 -25.02 9.95 -29.48
CA TYR A 145 -25.81 10.45 -30.61
C TYR A 145 -25.32 9.70 -31.88
N GLU A 146 -26.03 9.81 -33.00
CA GLU A 146 -25.64 9.19 -34.28
C GLU A 146 -24.24 9.66 -34.74
N GLY A 147 -23.30 8.72 -34.90
CA GLY A 147 -21.90 9.02 -35.22
C GLY A 147 -21.01 9.43 -34.03
N ALA A 148 -21.42 9.20 -32.79
CA ALA A 148 -20.54 9.36 -31.63
C ALA A 148 -19.56 8.18 -31.49
N LYS A 149 -18.28 8.47 -31.21
CA LYS A 149 -17.24 7.46 -30.87
C LYS A 149 -17.51 6.67 -29.59
N SER A 150 -18.52 7.03 -28.80
CA SER A 150 -18.72 6.47 -27.46
C SER A 150 -20.18 6.14 -27.20
N SER A 151 -20.38 4.99 -26.54
CA SER A 151 -21.69 4.53 -26.11
C SER A 151 -22.28 5.40 -25.00
N THR A 152 -23.62 5.37 -24.88
CA THR A 152 -24.36 6.06 -23.81
C THR A 152 -23.84 5.64 -22.42
N MET A 153 -23.48 4.36 -22.26
CA MET A 153 -22.95 3.83 -21.01
C MET A 153 -21.51 4.27 -20.73
N SER A 154 -20.61 4.26 -21.72
CA SER A 154 -19.22 4.71 -21.50
C SER A 154 -19.19 6.17 -21.05
N ALA A 155 -19.89 7.05 -21.76
CA ALA A 155 -19.97 8.46 -21.39
C ALA A 155 -20.56 8.68 -19.99
N ILE A 156 -21.57 7.90 -19.57
CA ILE A 156 -22.09 7.94 -18.18
C ILE A 156 -21.03 7.48 -17.18
N LEU A 157 -20.32 6.39 -17.46
CA LEU A 157 -19.30 5.81 -16.59
C LEU A 157 -18.10 6.73 -16.44
N GLU A 158 -17.52 7.24 -17.53
CA GLU A 158 -16.44 8.23 -17.52
C GLU A 158 -16.82 9.47 -16.71
N LEU A 159 -17.99 10.05 -16.98
CA LEU A 159 -18.48 11.22 -16.26
C LEU A 159 -18.69 10.91 -14.76
N LEU A 160 -19.22 9.74 -14.41
CA LEU A 160 -19.34 9.30 -13.01
C LEU A 160 -17.99 9.01 -12.34
N HIS A 161 -16.99 8.54 -13.10
CA HIS A 161 -15.61 8.37 -12.66
C HIS A 161 -15.00 9.73 -12.33
N ILE A 162 -15.03 10.67 -13.28
CA ILE A 162 -14.58 12.07 -13.14
C ILE A 162 -15.28 12.75 -11.95
N LYS A 163 -16.60 12.59 -11.81
CA LYS A 163 -17.38 13.10 -10.68
C LYS A 163 -16.88 12.56 -9.33
N THR A 164 -16.54 11.28 -9.28
CA THR A 164 -16.10 10.59 -8.05
C THR A 164 -14.67 11.00 -7.69
N LEU A 165 -13.75 10.97 -8.66
CA LEU A 165 -12.38 11.45 -8.53
C LEU A 165 -12.29 12.94 -8.15
N GLY A 166 -13.01 13.79 -8.86
CA GLY A 166 -13.13 15.24 -8.60
C GLY A 166 -13.98 15.58 -7.37
N ARG A 167 -14.61 14.58 -6.73
CA ARG A 167 -15.49 14.68 -5.55
C ARG A 167 -16.72 15.60 -5.74
N TRP A 168 -17.11 15.89 -6.98
CA TRP A 168 -18.14 16.87 -7.36
C TRP A 168 -19.50 16.60 -6.69
N THR A 169 -20.22 17.69 -6.40
CA THR A 169 -21.58 17.60 -5.85
C THR A 169 -22.56 17.03 -6.89
N ASN A 170 -23.65 16.42 -6.43
CA ASN A 170 -24.67 15.87 -7.32
C ASN A 170 -25.38 16.97 -8.13
N GLU A 171 -25.43 18.19 -7.59
CA GLU A 171 -25.96 19.37 -8.27
C GLU A 171 -25.03 19.80 -9.41
N SER A 172 -23.74 20.06 -9.10
CA SER A 172 -22.73 20.45 -10.10
C SER A 172 -22.60 19.42 -11.24
N PHE A 173 -22.68 18.13 -10.92
CA PHE A 173 -22.70 17.09 -11.95
C PHE A 173 -23.96 17.09 -12.81
N SER A 174 -25.12 17.35 -12.22
CA SER A 174 -26.38 17.47 -12.98
C SER A 174 -26.40 18.75 -13.82
N MET A 175 -25.77 19.83 -13.35
CA MET A 175 -25.55 21.05 -14.15
C MET A 175 -24.64 20.78 -15.35
N LEU A 176 -23.55 19.99 -15.20
CA LEU A 176 -22.73 19.59 -16.35
C LEU A 176 -23.55 18.76 -17.33
N LEU A 177 -24.25 17.71 -16.87
CA LEU A 177 -25.04 16.85 -17.75
C LEU A 177 -26.06 17.64 -18.59
N LYS A 178 -26.74 18.62 -17.99
CA LYS A 178 -27.64 19.54 -18.73
C LYS A 178 -26.90 20.45 -19.69
N PHE A 179 -25.69 20.87 -19.38
CA PHE A 179 -24.86 21.64 -20.30
C PHE A 179 -24.41 20.79 -21.50
N LEU A 180 -23.89 19.59 -21.26
CA LEU A 180 -23.50 18.65 -22.32
C LEU A 180 -24.69 18.36 -23.24
N LYS A 181 -25.79 17.82 -22.69
CA LYS A 181 -26.97 17.39 -23.46
C LYS A 181 -27.65 18.54 -24.22
N ASN A 182 -27.74 19.74 -23.63
CA ASN A 182 -28.55 20.83 -24.19
C ASN A 182 -27.74 21.92 -24.92
N ARG A 183 -26.39 21.88 -24.90
CA ARG A 183 -25.53 22.92 -25.50
C ARG A 183 -24.34 22.41 -26.32
N LEU A 184 -23.85 21.19 -26.10
CA LEU A 184 -22.73 20.64 -26.87
C LEU A 184 -23.11 19.45 -27.75
N LEU A 185 -24.03 18.58 -27.29
CA LEU A 185 -24.40 17.36 -27.99
C LEU A 185 -25.54 17.60 -29.00
N PRO A 186 -25.61 16.83 -30.12
CA PRO A 186 -26.66 16.96 -31.12
C PRO A 186 -28.09 16.69 -30.61
N THR A 187 -29.05 17.31 -31.31
CA THR A 187 -30.48 17.17 -31.05
C THR A 187 -30.95 15.73 -31.30
N GLY A 188 -31.06 14.96 -30.21
CA GLY A 188 -31.35 13.52 -30.25
C GLY A 188 -30.59 12.74 -29.18
N SER A 189 -29.56 13.34 -28.56
CA SER A 189 -28.68 12.63 -27.63
C SER A 189 -29.40 11.91 -26.48
N THR A 190 -28.99 10.68 -26.23
CA THR A 190 -29.44 9.78 -25.16
C THR A 190 -28.92 10.18 -23.77
N LEU A 191 -27.86 10.99 -23.67
CA LEU A 191 -27.16 11.30 -22.40
C LEU A 191 -28.14 11.77 -21.29
N PRO A 192 -28.05 11.30 -20.03
CA PRO A 192 -29.02 11.65 -18.99
C PRO A 192 -29.05 13.14 -18.64
N ASP A 193 -30.20 13.66 -18.18
CA ASP A 193 -30.31 15.06 -17.76
C ASP A 193 -29.64 15.36 -16.40
N SER A 194 -29.35 14.31 -15.61
CA SER A 194 -28.97 14.48 -14.21
C SER A 194 -28.29 13.25 -13.61
N TYR A 195 -27.65 13.46 -12.45
CA TYR A 195 -27.12 12.39 -11.61
C TYR A 195 -28.17 11.34 -11.26
N LYS A 196 -29.44 11.77 -11.10
CA LYS A 196 -30.55 10.89 -10.71
C LYS A 196 -30.91 9.90 -11.82
N GLU A 197 -30.90 10.35 -13.07
CA GLU A 197 -31.16 9.50 -14.23
C GLU A 197 -29.97 8.63 -14.61
N SER A 198 -28.75 9.19 -14.58
CA SER A 198 -27.50 8.42 -14.71
C SER A 198 -27.48 7.24 -13.72
N LYS A 199 -27.88 7.49 -12.47
CA LYS A 199 -27.97 6.46 -11.44
C LYS A 199 -29.19 5.55 -11.57
N LYS A 200 -30.24 5.93 -12.33
CA LYS A 200 -31.33 5.01 -12.67
C LYS A 200 -30.83 3.94 -13.63
N ILE A 201 -30.10 4.34 -14.68
CA ILE A 201 -29.47 3.44 -15.65
C ILE A 201 -28.48 2.50 -14.93
N MET A 202 -27.57 3.04 -14.13
CA MET A 202 -26.60 2.22 -13.36
C MET A 202 -27.23 1.20 -12.40
N ARG A 203 -28.42 1.48 -11.85
CA ARG A 203 -29.14 0.52 -10.98
C ARG A 203 -29.74 -0.66 -11.74
N ASN A 204 -29.91 -0.56 -13.06
CA ASN A 204 -30.44 -1.67 -13.85
C ASN A 204 -29.45 -2.85 -13.87
N LEU A 205 -28.15 -2.61 -13.67
CA LEU A 205 -27.09 -3.64 -13.55
C LEU A 205 -27.23 -4.59 -12.33
N GLY A 206 -28.43 -4.72 -11.75
CA GLY A 206 -28.77 -5.63 -10.65
C GLY A 206 -28.10 -5.31 -9.30
N LEU A 207 -27.46 -4.14 -9.15
CA LEU A 207 -26.76 -3.76 -7.93
C LEU A 207 -27.68 -2.95 -7.01
N SER A 208 -28.23 -3.63 -6.01
CA SER A 208 -29.18 -3.07 -5.04
C SER A 208 -28.84 -3.44 -3.59
N TYR A 209 -29.63 -2.91 -2.65
CA TYR A 209 -29.61 -3.27 -1.23
C TYR A 209 -31.05 -3.29 -0.67
N GLU A 210 -31.31 -4.25 0.20
CA GLU A 210 -32.57 -4.43 0.91
C GLU A 210 -32.66 -3.49 2.12
N LYS A 211 -33.90 -3.20 2.53
CA LYS A 211 -34.21 -2.31 3.66
C LYS A 211 -35.04 -3.07 4.68
N ILE A 212 -34.33 -3.70 5.60
CA ILE A 212 -34.94 -4.51 6.66
C ILE A 212 -35.11 -3.60 7.88
N ASP A 213 -36.34 -3.44 8.36
CA ASP A 213 -36.58 -2.63 9.56
C ASP A 213 -36.12 -3.40 10.81
N ALA A 214 -35.66 -2.69 11.84
CA ALA A 214 -35.20 -3.31 13.09
C ALA A 214 -35.90 -2.70 14.31
N CYS A 215 -36.06 -3.50 15.36
CA CYS A 215 -36.53 -3.03 16.67
C CYS A 215 -35.64 -1.89 17.18
N VAL A 216 -36.23 -0.85 17.81
CA VAL A 216 -35.46 0.25 18.41
C VAL A 216 -34.47 -0.22 19.48
N ASN A 217 -34.82 -1.31 20.20
CA ASN A 217 -34.03 -1.94 21.26
C ASN A 217 -33.24 -3.17 20.75
N ASP A 218 -33.15 -3.37 19.43
CA ASP A 218 -32.31 -4.37 18.75
C ASP A 218 -32.63 -5.84 19.07
N CYS A 219 -33.88 -6.14 19.47
CA CYS A 219 -34.32 -7.49 19.81
C CYS A 219 -34.60 -8.40 18.60
N MET A 220 -35.02 -7.82 17.47
CA MET A 220 -35.41 -8.54 16.26
C MET A 220 -35.30 -7.65 15.01
N LEU A 221 -35.21 -8.30 13.85
CA LEU A 221 -35.54 -7.71 12.55
C LEU A 221 -37.03 -7.91 12.22
N TYR A 222 -37.64 -6.94 11.55
CA TYR A 222 -38.94 -7.10 10.89
C TYR A 222 -38.71 -7.71 9.51
N TRP A 223 -38.38 -9.00 9.50
CA TRP A 223 -37.96 -9.79 8.35
C TRP A 223 -38.74 -11.10 8.31
N LYS A 224 -38.93 -11.69 7.12
CA LYS A 224 -39.67 -12.95 6.91
C LYS A 224 -41.03 -12.99 7.66
N GLU A 225 -41.26 -13.97 8.53
CA GLU A 225 -42.48 -14.11 9.34
C GLU A 225 -42.77 -12.89 10.23
N ASN A 226 -41.73 -12.13 10.60
CA ASN A 226 -41.84 -10.89 11.38
C ASN A 226 -42.01 -9.61 10.51
N GLU A 227 -41.94 -9.71 9.17
CA GLU A 227 -41.99 -8.55 8.24
C GLU A 227 -43.29 -7.74 8.37
N LYS A 228 -44.41 -8.38 8.72
CA LYS A 228 -45.74 -7.75 8.79
C LYS A 228 -46.09 -7.19 10.18
N LEU A 229 -45.20 -7.28 11.16
CA LEU A 229 -45.46 -6.78 12.51
C LEU A 229 -45.30 -5.24 12.60
N ASP A 230 -46.21 -4.61 13.33
CA ASP A 230 -46.18 -3.17 13.69
C ASP A 230 -45.39 -2.91 15.00
N ALA A 231 -45.11 -3.94 15.79
CA ALA A 231 -44.40 -3.86 17.07
C ALA A 231 -43.53 -5.11 17.32
N CYS A 232 -42.53 -4.98 18.19
CA CYS A 232 -41.59 -6.03 18.52
C CYS A 232 -42.24 -7.11 19.41
N ASN A 233 -42.16 -8.38 19.01
CA ASN A 233 -42.71 -9.52 19.76
C ASN A 233 -41.99 -9.77 21.11
N ILE A 234 -40.72 -9.36 21.24
CA ILE A 234 -39.90 -9.53 22.46
C ILE A 234 -40.10 -8.42 23.49
N CYS A 235 -40.19 -7.15 23.09
CA CYS A 235 -40.24 -6.00 24.02
C CYS A 235 -41.45 -5.08 23.86
N GLY A 236 -42.39 -5.39 22.97
CA GLY A 236 -43.59 -4.58 22.69
C GLY A 236 -43.34 -3.22 22.02
N ALA A 237 -42.08 -2.81 21.83
CA ALA A 237 -41.76 -1.51 21.26
C ALA A 237 -42.23 -1.38 19.80
N SER A 238 -42.90 -0.27 19.48
CA SER A 238 -43.38 0.05 18.13
C SER A 238 -42.25 0.06 17.10
N ARG A 239 -42.56 -0.43 15.90
CA ARG A 239 -41.73 -0.28 14.70
C ARG A 239 -41.54 1.17 14.30
N TRP A 240 -42.55 2.02 14.55
CA TRP A 240 -42.69 3.33 13.91
C TRP A 240 -42.32 4.49 14.84
N LYS A 241 -41.70 5.52 14.25
CA LYS A 241 -41.32 6.75 14.97
C LYS A 241 -42.53 7.64 15.16
N THR A 242 -42.90 7.96 16.39
CA THR A 242 -44.00 8.90 16.69
C THR A 242 -43.59 10.38 16.60
N ASN A 243 -44.58 11.26 16.43
CA ASN A 243 -44.44 12.70 16.53
C ASN A 243 -44.58 13.16 18.00
N LYS A 244 -43.56 13.84 18.53
CA LYS A 244 -43.56 14.31 19.93
C LYS A 244 -44.68 15.29 20.29
N HIS A 245 -45.34 15.92 19.31
CA HIS A 245 -46.38 16.93 19.53
C HIS A 245 -47.80 16.40 19.32
N SER A 246 -48.03 15.45 18.40
CA SER A 246 -49.36 14.87 18.15
C SER A 246 -49.53 13.43 18.62
N GLY A 247 -48.46 12.74 19.03
CA GLY A 247 -48.47 11.33 19.43
C GLY A 247 -48.52 10.33 18.27
N GLU A 248 -49.03 10.75 17.11
CA GLU A 248 -49.20 9.93 15.90
C GLU A 248 -47.89 9.39 15.30
N ASP A 249 -47.99 8.30 14.53
CA ASP A 249 -46.89 7.79 13.72
C ASP A 249 -46.45 8.80 12.66
N LYS A 250 -45.14 9.03 12.52
CA LYS A 250 -44.58 9.87 11.46
C LYS A 250 -44.67 9.16 10.13
N CYS A 251 -45.50 9.69 9.24
CA CYS A 251 -45.54 9.29 7.84
C CYS A 251 -44.62 10.17 6.97
N LYS A 252 -44.21 9.61 5.83
CA LYS A 252 -43.66 10.36 4.69
C LYS A 252 -44.80 11.08 3.96
N SER A 253 -44.45 11.99 3.04
CA SER A 253 -45.41 12.70 2.18
C SER A 253 -46.28 11.77 1.31
N ASN A 254 -45.90 10.50 1.12
CA ASN A 254 -46.68 9.47 0.44
C ASN A 254 -47.40 8.50 1.41
N GLY A 255 -47.70 8.93 2.64
CA GLY A 255 -48.46 8.18 3.64
C GLY A 255 -47.73 7.00 4.30
N LYS A 256 -46.58 6.55 3.78
CA LYS A 256 -45.83 5.43 4.40
C LYS A 256 -45.20 5.85 5.72
N LYS A 257 -45.51 5.11 6.80
CA LYS A 257 -44.91 5.25 8.14
C LYS A 257 -43.37 5.18 8.10
N ILE A 258 -42.71 5.81 9.07
CA ILE A 258 -41.24 5.88 9.17
C ILE A 258 -40.75 4.98 10.32
N PRO A 259 -39.98 3.93 10.04
CA PRO A 259 -39.53 2.97 11.05
C PRO A 259 -38.40 3.53 11.93
N HIS A 260 -38.21 2.94 13.11
CA HIS A 260 -37.23 3.36 14.10
C HIS A 260 -35.78 3.16 13.62
N LYS A 261 -35.45 1.96 13.15
CA LYS A 261 -34.16 1.58 12.58
C LYS A 261 -34.37 0.85 11.26
N ILE A 262 -33.40 0.98 10.36
CA ILE A 262 -33.37 0.33 9.05
C ILE A 262 -31.96 -0.23 8.85
N LEU A 263 -31.82 -1.55 8.90
CA LEU A 263 -30.66 -2.28 8.38
C LEU A 263 -30.65 -2.14 6.86
N ARG A 264 -29.47 -1.95 6.28
CA ARG A 264 -29.29 -2.07 4.82
C ARG A 264 -28.46 -3.30 4.55
N TYR A 265 -29.10 -4.30 3.95
CA TYR A 265 -28.49 -5.57 3.63
C TYR A 265 -28.13 -5.60 2.14
N PHE A 266 -26.94 -6.07 1.81
CA PHE A 266 -26.41 -6.17 0.46
C PHE A 266 -26.22 -7.66 0.15
N PRO A 267 -27.14 -8.30 -0.59
CA PRO A 267 -27.08 -9.75 -0.86
C PRO A 267 -25.73 -10.19 -1.43
N LEU A 268 -25.26 -11.34 -0.95
CA LEU A 268 -23.92 -11.87 -1.16
C LEU A 268 -23.82 -12.69 -2.45
N LYS A 269 -24.77 -13.60 -2.73
CA LYS A 269 -24.76 -14.45 -3.94
C LYS A 269 -24.53 -13.64 -5.22
N PRO A 270 -25.27 -12.53 -5.49
CA PRO A 270 -25.07 -11.74 -6.71
C PRO A 270 -23.73 -11.00 -6.74
N ARG A 271 -23.06 -10.82 -5.60
CA ARG A 271 -21.75 -10.17 -5.52
C ARG A 271 -20.62 -11.16 -5.76
N LEU A 272 -20.75 -12.39 -5.27
CA LEU A 272 -19.81 -13.47 -5.57
C LEU A 272 -19.90 -13.92 -7.03
N GLN A 273 -21.11 -14.10 -7.58
CA GLN A 273 -21.33 -14.42 -9.01
C GLN A 273 -20.64 -13.40 -9.94
N ARG A 274 -20.67 -12.10 -9.59
CA ARG A 274 -19.99 -11.03 -10.35
C ARG A 274 -18.46 -11.09 -10.33
N LEU A 275 -17.84 -11.86 -9.43
CA LEU A 275 -16.39 -12.11 -9.48
C LEU A 275 -16.02 -13.09 -10.62
N PHE A 276 -16.98 -13.89 -11.09
CA PHE A 276 -16.79 -14.88 -12.15
C PHE A 276 -17.25 -14.41 -13.55
N MET A 277 -17.96 -13.28 -13.65
CA MET A 277 -18.42 -12.71 -14.93
C MET A 277 -17.29 -12.09 -15.78
N CYS A 278 -16.13 -11.78 -15.21
CA CYS A 278 -14.98 -11.23 -15.93
C CYS A 278 -13.89 -12.31 -16.02
N SER A 279 -13.48 -12.70 -17.22
CA SER A 279 -12.44 -13.74 -17.46
C SER A 279 -11.15 -13.49 -16.65
N LYS A 280 -10.66 -12.23 -16.66
CA LYS A 280 -9.52 -11.80 -15.85
C LYS A 280 -9.77 -11.94 -14.33
N THR A 281 -10.96 -11.63 -13.83
CA THR A 281 -11.29 -11.75 -12.40
C THR A 281 -11.51 -13.22 -11.99
N ALA A 282 -12.21 -14.00 -12.80
CA ALA A 282 -12.49 -15.42 -12.56
C ALA A 282 -11.20 -16.24 -12.48
N SER A 283 -10.24 -15.97 -13.39
CA SER A 283 -8.89 -16.54 -13.33
C SER A 283 -8.18 -16.21 -12.02
N LEU A 284 -8.28 -14.96 -11.54
CA LEU A 284 -7.69 -14.52 -10.27
C LEU A 284 -8.42 -15.11 -9.04
N MET A 285 -9.69 -15.49 -9.15
CA MET A 285 -10.43 -16.22 -8.09
C MET A 285 -9.98 -17.70 -7.96
N ARG A 286 -9.32 -18.25 -8.99
CA ARG A 286 -8.67 -19.56 -8.94
C ARG A 286 -7.18 -19.49 -8.56
N TRP A 287 -6.62 -18.29 -8.35
CA TRP A 287 -5.17 -18.08 -8.15
C TRP A 287 -4.58 -18.91 -7.01
N HIS A 288 -5.32 -19.13 -5.93
CA HIS A 288 -4.81 -19.85 -4.75
C HIS A 288 -4.53 -21.34 -5.00
N ASP A 289 -5.12 -21.93 -6.05
CA ASP A 289 -4.92 -23.34 -6.39
C ASP A 289 -3.54 -23.59 -7.01
N GLY A 290 -2.93 -24.72 -6.68
CA GLY A 290 -1.58 -25.10 -7.10
C GLY A 290 -0.42 -24.22 -6.61
N LYS A 291 -0.67 -23.01 -6.06
CA LYS A 291 0.39 -22.03 -5.71
C LYS A 291 1.09 -22.24 -4.37
N LYS A 292 0.64 -23.16 -3.51
CA LYS A 292 1.26 -23.47 -2.21
C LYS A 292 2.64 -24.15 -2.38
N LYS A 293 3.71 -23.34 -2.48
CA LYS A 293 5.11 -23.82 -2.48
C LYS A 293 5.40 -24.57 -1.18
N LYS A 294 6.06 -25.73 -1.24
CA LYS A 294 6.43 -26.56 -0.07
C LYS A 294 7.81 -26.20 0.51
N ASP A 295 8.10 -24.90 0.59
CA ASP A 295 9.41 -24.34 0.98
C ASP A 295 9.52 -24.04 2.49
N GLY A 296 8.42 -24.16 3.25
CA GLY A 296 8.38 -23.85 4.69
C GLY A 296 8.12 -22.38 5.02
N THR A 297 7.83 -21.56 4.00
CA THR A 297 7.40 -20.16 4.14
C THR A 297 5.88 -20.03 4.03
N MET A 298 5.37 -18.85 4.38
CA MET A 298 3.96 -18.50 4.30
C MET A 298 3.85 -17.11 3.66
N ARG A 299 3.12 -17.00 2.54
CA ARG A 299 2.93 -15.78 1.74
C ARG A 299 1.46 -15.35 1.68
N HIS A 300 0.53 -16.28 1.93
CA HIS A 300 -0.92 -16.07 1.83
C HIS A 300 -1.69 -17.00 2.82
N PRO A 301 -2.95 -16.72 3.23
CA PRO A 301 -3.66 -17.57 4.19
C PRO A 301 -3.87 -19.03 3.77
N VAL A 302 -3.74 -19.36 2.47
CA VAL A 302 -3.69 -20.74 1.94
C VAL A 302 -2.53 -21.59 2.51
N ASP A 303 -1.44 -20.92 2.93
CA ASP A 303 -0.30 -21.57 3.55
C ASP A 303 -0.60 -21.97 5.01
N GLY A 304 -1.57 -21.31 5.64
CA GLY A 304 -1.97 -21.48 7.04
C GLY A 304 -2.59 -22.83 7.35
N ALA A 305 -2.29 -23.34 8.56
CA ALA A 305 -2.82 -24.64 9.02
C ALA A 305 -4.36 -24.68 9.13
N ALA A 306 -5.03 -23.53 9.33
CA ALA A 306 -6.49 -23.45 9.33
C ALA A 306 -7.10 -23.71 7.95
N TRP A 307 -6.49 -23.21 6.87
CA TRP A 307 -6.93 -23.50 5.51
C TRP A 307 -6.71 -24.98 5.18
N GLU A 308 -5.50 -25.49 5.44
CA GLU A 308 -5.18 -26.89 5.19
C GLU A 308 -6.02 -27.88 6.03
N SER A 309 -6.40 -27.50 7.25
CA SER A 309 -7.32 -28.30 8.08
C SER A 309 -8.77 -28.21 7.60
N PHE A 310 -9.19 -27.07 7.04
CA PHE A 310 -10.53 -26.90 6.48
C PHE A 310 -10.71 -27.75 5.22
N ASP A 311 -9.76 -27.68 4.29
CA ASP A 311 -9.81 -28.43 3.04
C ASP A 311 -9.73 -29.95 3.25
N LYS A 312 -9.05 -30.42 4.31
CA LYS A 312 -9.04 -31.84 4.72
C LYS A 312 -10.34 -32.32 5.36
N GLU A 313 -11.06 -31.45 6.06
CA GLU A 313 -12.37 -31.76 6.68
C GLU A 313 -13.51 -31.68 5.65
N PHE A 314 -13.39 -30.81 4.65
CA PHE A 314 -14.42 -30.55 3.63
C PHE A 314 -13.90 -30.72 2.19
N PRO A 315 -13.46 -31.93 1.79
CA PRO A 315 -12.88 -32.16 0.46
C PRO A 315 -13.84 -31.83 -0.69
N GLU A 316 -15.15 -32.04 -0.53
CA GLU A 316 -16.19 -31.68 -1.53
C GLU A 316 -16.39 -30.17 -1.72
N PHE A 317 -15.88 -29.34 -0.79
CA PHE A 317 -15.82 -27.90 -0.97
C PHE A 317 -14.49 -27.49 -1.60
N ALA A 318 -13.39 -28.09 -1.13
CA ALA A 318 -12.04 -27.79 -1.60
C ALA A 318 -11.74 -28.29 -3.02
N SER A 319 -12.48 -29.29 -3.52
CA SER A 319 -12.28 -29.90 -4.84
C SER A 319 -12.64 -29.00 -6.02
N ASP A 320 -13.38 -27.90 -5.80
CA ASP A 320 -13.59 -26.86 -6.81
C ASP A 320 -12.92 -25.55 -6.35
N PRO A 321 -11.82 -25.11 -7.00
CA PRO A 321 -11.09 -23.91 -6.61
C PRO A 321 -11.87 -22.61 -6.85
N ARG A 322 -13.05 -22.66 -7.47
CA ARG A 322 -13.96 -21.51 -7.63
C ARG A 322 -14.81 -21.27 -6.38
N ASN A 323 -14.87 -22.22 -5.44
CA ASN A 323 -15.57 -22.03 -4.17
C ASN A 323 -14.88 -20.98 -3.29
N VAL A 324 -15.67 -20.07 -2.71
CA VAL A 324 -15.14 -18.82 -2.13
C VAL A 324 -14.95 -18.89 -0.62
N ARG A 325 -13.72 -18.66 -0.16
CA ARG A 325 -13.36 -18.57 1.26
C ARG A 325 -13.29 -17.10 1.68
N LEU A 326 -14.07 -16.72 2.69
CA LEU A 326 -14.31 -15.34 3.11
C LEU A 326 -13.71 -15.05 4.49
N GLY A 327 -13.10 -13.87 4.65
CA GLY A 327 -12.91 -13.24 5.96
C GLY A 327 -14.01 -12.20 6.22
N LEU A 328 -14.39 -11.99 7.49
CA LEU A 328 -15.36 -10.95 7.90
C LEU A 328 -14.71 -9.92 8.83
N ALA A 329 -15.08 -8.65 8.70
CA ALA A 329 -14.71 -7.62 9.67
C ALA A 329 -15.87 -6.66 9.99
N SER A 330 -15.92 -6.16 11.23
CA SER A 330 -16.89 -5.13 11.64
C SER A 330 -16.37 -4.27 12.81
N ASP A 331 -16.54 -2.95 12.71
CA ASP A 331 -16.30 -1.96 13.77
C ASP A 331 -17.25 -0.75 13.61
N GLY A 332 -17.36 0.10 14.63
CA GLY A 332 -18.35 1.14 14.80
C GLY A 332 -17.92 2.58 14.55
N PHE A 333 -17.78 3.00 13.30
CA PHE A 333 -17.28 4.34 12.98
C PHE A 333 -18.30 5.49 13.16
N GLN A 334 -17.79 6.69 13.50
CA GLN A 334 -18.62 7.92 13.49
C GLN A 334 -18.69 8.54 12.08
N PRO A 335 -19.88 8.72 11.48
CA PRO A 335 -20.06 9.30 10.13
C PRO A 335 -19.87 10.82 10.07
N PHE A 336 -19.83 11.49 11.21
CA PHE A 336 -19.77 12.95 11.31
C PHE A 336 -18.41 13.42 11.82
N ALA A 337 -17.55 13.82 10.89
CA ALA A 337 -16.31 14.51 11.23
C ALA A 337 -16.61 15.72 12.15
N ASN A 338 -15.93 15.77 13.29
CA ASN A 338 -16.00 16.81 14.32
C ASN A 338 -17.39 17.06 14.96
N SER A 339 -18.30 16.08 14.95
CA SER A 339 -19.53 16.13 15.76
C SER A 339 -19.26 15.82 17.23
N LYS A 340 -19.81 16.63 18.14
CA LYS A 340 -19.89 16.34 19.59
C LYS A 340 -20.99 15.34 19.95
N THR A 341 -22.00 15.17 19.10
CA THR A 341 -23.06 14.18 19.31
C THR A 341 -22.54 12.80 18.93
N PRO A 342 -22.51 11.83 19.87
CA PRO A 342 -22.00 10.48 19.57
C PRO A 342 -22.93 9.77 18.59
N TYR A 343 -22.34 9.23 17.53
CA TYR A 343 -23.03 8.43 16.53
C TYR A 343 -22.08 7.35 16.02
N SER A 344 -22.51 6.09 16.00
CA SER A 344 -21.72 4.96 15.53
C SER A 344 -22.55 4.13 14.54
N ILE A 345 -22.02 3.93 13.34
CA ILE A 345 -22.57 3.04 12.29
C ILE A 345 -21.62 1.85 12.20
N TRP A 346 -22.18 0.65 12.11
CA TRP A 346 -21.39 -0.59 12.02
C TRP A 346 -21.58 -1.21 10.63
N PRO A 347 -20.64 -1.02 9.69
CA PRO A 347 -20.54 -1.88 8.52
C PRO A 347 -20.15 -3.30 8.94
N VAL A 348 -20.64 -4.30 8.20
CA VAL A 348 -20.00 -5.63 8.14
C VAL A 348 -19.47 -5.79 6.73
N VAL A 349 -18.17 -6.09 6.62
CA VAL A 349 -17.47 -6.26 5.34
C VAL A 349 -16.92 -7.67 5.21
N LEU A 350 -16.73 -8.11 3.96
CA LEU A 350 -16.23 -9.43 3.60
C LEU A 350 -15.04 -9.30 2.63
N MET A 351 -14.03 -10.14 2.81
CA MET A 351 -12.81 -10.18 1.99
C MET A 351 -12.69 -11.57 1.34
N PRO A 352 -12.62 -11.70 0.00
CA PRO A 352 -12.47 -12.97 -0.68
C PRO A 352 -11.00 -13.40 -0.72
N TYR A 353 -10.61 -14.36 0.12
CA TYR A 353 -9.26 -14.94 0.18
C TYR A 353 -8.93 -15.87 -1.00
N ASN A 354 -9.74 -15.87 -2.05
CA ASN A 354 -9.46 -16.57 -3.30
C ASN A 354 -8.46 -15.81 -4.19
N LEU A 355 -8.39 -14.48 -4.02
CA LEU A 355 -7.57 -13.56 -4.80
C LEU A 355 -6.09 -13.55 -4.36
N PRO A 356 -5.15 -13.19 -5.25
CA PRO A 356 -3.74 -13.04 -4.88
C PRO A 356 -3.48 -11.95 -3.83
N PRO A 357 -2.29 -11.98 -3.17
CA PRO A 357 -1.87 -11.05 -2.13
C PRO A 357 -2.25 -9.58 -2.38
N ASP A 358 -1.88 -9.05 -3.54
CA ASP A 358 -2.01 -7.63 -3.90
C ASP A 358 -3.45 -7.19 -4.21
N LEU A 359 -4.39 -8.15 -4.29
CA LEU A 359 -5.79 -7.90 -4.63
C LEU A 359 -6.73 -8.21 -3.47
N CYS A 360 -6.44 -9.22 -2.64
CA CYS A 360 -7.34 -9.68 -1.57
C CYS A 360 -7.80 -8.55 -0.62
N MET A 361 -6.89 -7.64 -0.24
CA MET A 361 -7.18 -6.58 0.74
C MET A 361 -7.41 -5.19 0.10
N LYS A 362 -7.43 -5.07 -1.24
CA LYS A 362 -7.67 -3.78 -1.91
C LYS A 362 -9.12 -3.30 -1.75
N GLN A 363 -9.32 -1.98 -1.61
CA GLN A 363 -10.62 -1.36 -1.33
C GLN A 363 -11.67 -1.49 -2.46
N SER A 364 -11.27 -2.05 -3.60
CA SER A 364 -12.12 -2.42 -4.74
C SER A 364 -12.66 -3.86 -4.68
N ASN A 365 -12.09 -4.71 -3.81
CA ASN A 365 -12.46 -6.12 -3.65
C ASN A 365 -13.11 -6.43 -2.28
N ILE A 366 -13.04 -5.50 -1.32
CA ILE A 366 -13.78 -5.55 -0.06
C ILE A 366 -15.28 -5.37 -0.33
N LEU A 367 -16.09 -6.39 -0.03
CA LEU A 367 -17.54 -6.38 -0.20
C LEU A 367 -18.22 -5.83 1.06
N LEU A 368 -19.12 -4.85 0.94
CA LEU A 368 -19.96 -4.40 2.05
C LEU A 368 -21.22 -5.27 2.12
N SER A 369 -21.34 -6.12 3.14
CA SER A 369 -22.51 -7.00 3.34
C SER A 369 -23.69 -6.28 4.01
N MET A 370 -23.43 -5.39 4.97
CA MET A 370 -24.51 -4.60 5.58
C MET A 370 -24.04 -3.30 6.24
N LEU A 371 -25.00 -2.39 6.48
CA LEU A 371 -24.84 -1.22 7.34
C LEU A 371 -25.87 -1.27 8.48
N ILE A 372 -25.40 -1.60 9.69
CA ILE A 372 -26.19 -1.60 10.91
C ILE A 372 -26.38 -0.14 11.38
N PRO A 373 -27.63 0.30 11.64
CA PRO A 373 -27.95 1.71 11.85
C PRO A 373 -27.57 2.24 13.24
N GLY A 374 -27.20 3.52 13.28
CA GLY A 374 -26.85 4.22 14.51
C GLY A 374 -28.08 4.64 15.35
N PRO A 375 -27.89 5.46 16.40
CA PRO A 375 -26.65 6.14 16.80
C PRO A 375 -25.73 5.31 17.73
N LYS A 376 -26.20 4.18 18.28
CA LYS A 376 -25.46 3.34 19.23
C LYS A 376 -25.14 1.99 18.60
N GLY A 377 -23.86 1.62 18.57
CA GLY A 377 -23.39 0.31 18.08
C GLY A 377 -24.12 -0.89 18.68
N PRO A 378 -24.23 -2.03 17.96
CA PRO A 378 -25.15 -3.11 18.28
C PRO A 378 -24.89 -3.78 19.63
N GLY A 379 -23.63 -3.92 20.06
CA GLY A 379 -23.31 -4.75 21.22
C GLY A 379 -23.54 -6.23 20.90
N ASP A 380 -23.83 -7.03 21.92
CA ASP A 380 -24.07 -8.49 21.79
C ASP A 380 -25.18 -8.82 20.78
N ALA A 381 -26.15 -7.91 20.61
CA ALA A 381 -27.24 -7.99 19.63
C ALA A 381 -26.81 -7.74 18.17
N ILE A 382 -25.51 -7.73 17.86
CA ILE A 382 -25.01 -7.72 16.47
C ILE A 382 -25.51 -8.95 15.68
N ASP A 383 -25.71 -10.08 16.36
CA ASP A 383 -26.18 -11.33 15.76
C ASP A 383 -27.58 -11.22 15.15
N ILE A 384 -28.46 -10.43 15.76
CA ILE A 384 -29.79 -10.12 15.22
C ILE A 384 -29.68 -9.43 13.85
N TYR A 385 -28.64 -8.63 13.62
CA TYR A 385 -28.37 -8.02 12.32
C TYR A 385 -27.67 -8.96 11.33
N LEU A 386 -26.93 -9.95 11.83
CA LEU A 386 -26.22 -10.93 10.99
C LEU A 386 -27.14 -12.03 10.41
N GLN A 387 -28.36 -12.20 10.93
CA GLN A 387 -29.29 -13.26 10.50
C GLN A 387 -29.42 -13.42 8.96
N PRO A 388 -29.57 -12.35 8.14
CA PRO A 388 -29.68 -12.50 6.68
C PRO A 388 -28.39 -13.01 6.03
N LEU A 389 -27.22 -12.58 6.53
CA LEU A 389 -25.92 -13.05 6.05
C LEU A 389 -25.66 -14.50 6.43
N ILE A 390 -26.01 -14.90 7.66
CA ILE A 390 -25.84 -16.28 8.14
C ILE A 390 -26.73 -17.22 7.34
N GLU A 391 -27.96 -16.82 7.02
CA GLU A 391 -28.83 -17.63 6.15
C GLU A 391 -28.30 -17.73 4.72
N GLU A 392 -27.88 -16.62 4.11
CA GLU A 392 -27.34 -16.65 2.74
C GLU A 392 -26.03 -17.45 2.66
N LEU A 393 -25.22 -17.46 3.73
CA LEU A 393 -24.03 -18.33 3.87
C LEU A 393 -24.37 -19.81 4.11
N LYS A 394 -25.49 -20.14 4.77
CA LYS A 394 -25.97 -21.52 4.92
C LYS A 394 -26.45 -22.06 3.58
N ASP A 395 -27.27 -21.29 2.86
CA ASP A 395 -27.75 -21.68 1.54
C ASP A 395 -26.62 -21.71 0.48
N LEU A 396 -25.62 -20.83 0.56
CA LEU A 396 -24.36 -20.93 -0.21
C LEU A 396 -23.49 -22.15 0.16
N TRP A 397 -23.67 -22.74 1.34
CA TRP A 397 -22.90 -23.91 1.77
C TRP A 397 -23.62 -25.22 1.44
N ASP A 398 -24.91 -25.31 1.78
CA ASP A 398 -25.75 -26.50 1.65
C ASP A 398 -26.26 -26.70 0.21
N THR A 399 -26.71 -25.62 -0.45
CA THR A 399 -27.28 -25.66 -1.82
C THR A 399 -26.28 -25.15 -2.87
N GLY A 400 -25.59 -24.06 -2.58
CA GLY A 400 -24.80 -23.27 -3.54
C GLY A 400 -25.63 -22.28 -4.36
N VAL A 401 -25.08 -21.83 -5.49
CA VAL A 401 -25.80 -21.09 -6.54
C VAL A 401 -25.16 -21.31 -7.91
N GLU A 402 -25.97 -21.60 -8.93
CA GLU A 402 -25.50 -21.71 -10.31
C GLU A 402 -24.81 -20.42 -10.75
N THR A 403 -23.59 -20.55 -11.28
CA THR A 403 -22.71 -19.45 -11.64
C THR A 403 -21.93 -19.79 -12.90
N PHE A 404 -21.94 -18.89 -13.87
CA PHE A 404 -21.10 -19.00 -15.07
C PHE A 404 -19.69 -18.46 -14.79
N ASP A 405 -18.66 -19.24 -15.09
CA ASP A 405 -17.25 -18.84 -15.02
C ASP A 405 -16.75 -18.39 -16.40
N ALA A 406 -16.63 -17.07 -16.60
CA ALA A 406 -16.20 -16.46 -17.84
C ALA A 406 -14.72 -16.73 -18.21
N ALA A 407 -13.94 -17.40 -17.37
CA ALA A 407 -12.58 -17.86 -17.68
C ALA A 407 -12.49 -19.37 -17.96
N THR A 408 -13.60 -20.10 -17.93
CA THR A 408 -13.72 -21.48 -18.44
C THR A 408 -14.88 -21.65 -19.42
N GLN A 409 -15.76 -20.65 -19.57
CA GLN A 409 -17.00 -20.72 -20.35
C GLN A 409 -17.95 -21.87 -19.92
N HIS A 410 -17.93 -22.20 -18.63
CA HIS A 410 -18.68 -23.31 -18.02
C HIS A 410 -19.44 -22.83 -16.79
N HIS A 411 -20.57 -23.44 -16.50
CA HIS A 411 -21.27 -23.30 -15.23
C HIS A 411 -20.61 -24.10 -14.11
N PHE A 412 -20.83 -23.65 -12.89
CA PHE A 412 -20.52 -24.39 -11.68
C PHE A 412 -21.49 -24.01 -10.56
N ASN A 413 -21.60 -24.89 -9.56
CA ASN A 413 -22.38 -24.60 -8.38
C ASN A 413 -21.50 -23.88 -7.34
N LEU A 414 -21.52 -22.55 -7.37
CA LEU A 414 -20.73 -21.69 -6.49
C LEU A 414 -21.14 -21.86 -5.03
N ARG A 415 -20.21 -22.35 -4.21
CA ARG A 415 -20.34 -22.41 -2.76
C ARG A 415 -19.46 -21.38 -2.08
N ALA A 416 -19.81 -21.00 -0.86
CA ALA A 416 -18.99 -20.09 -0.05
C ALA A 416 -18.89 -20.52 1.42
N ALA A 417 -17.76 -20.21 2.05
CA ALA A 417 -17.50 -20.48 3.46
C ALA A 417 -16.84 -19.29 4.16
N LEU A 418 -17.32 -18.93 5.35
CA LEU A 418 -16.69 -17.93 6.20
C LEU A 418 -15.58 -18.58 7.05
N MET A 419 -14.32 -18.20 6.82
CA MET A 419 -13.15 -18.74 7.53
C MET A 419 -13.07 -18.20 8.97
N TRP A 420 -13.08 -16.87 9.14
CA TRP A 420 -12.88 -16.23 10.45
C TRP A 420 -13.31 -14.75 10.44
N THR A 421 -13.37 -14.14 11.64
CA THR A 421 -13.57 -12.69 11.80
C THR A 421 -12.30 -11.94 12.23
N ILE A 422 -12.13 -10.70 11.78
CA ILE A 422 -11.01 -9.77 12.08
C ILE A 422 -11.61 -8.48 12.63
N ASN A 423 -11.38 -8.17 13.89
CA ASN A 423 -11.99 -7.00 14.54
C ASN A 423 -11.18 -6.57 15.77
N ASP A 424 -11.35 -5.32 16.20
CA ASP A 424 -10.76 -4.80 17.43
C ASP A 424 -11.26 -5.58 18.68
N PHE A 425 -10.57 -5.45 19.81
CA PHE A 425 -10.86 -6.26 21.01
C PHE A 425 -12.29 -6.03 21.59
N PRO A 426 -12.86 -4.81 21.55
CA PRO A 426 -14.31 -4.57 21.71
C PRO A 426 -15.24 -5.32 20.73
N ALA A 427 -15.02 -5.24 19.41
CA ALA A 427 -15.86 -5.87 18.40
C ALA A 427 -15.71 -7.40 18.39
N TYR A 428 -14.51 -7.91 18.69
CA TYR A 428 -14.24 -9.32 18.97
C TYR A 428 -15.20 -9.86 20.02
N ALA A 429 -15.42 -9.13 21.13
CA ALA A 429 -16.35 -9.56 22.17
C ALA A 429 -17.82 -9.57 21.71
N MET A 430 -18.21 -8.58 20.89
CA MET A 430 -19.56 -8.53 20.34
C MET A 430 -19.84 -9.68 19.36
N LEU A 431 -18.84 -10.10 18.58
CA LEU A 431 -19.00 -11.15 17.55
C LEU A 431 -18.77 -12.56 18.06
N SER A 432 -17.76 -12.79 18.91
CA SER A 432 -17.50 -14.10 19.51
C SER A 432 -18.43 -14.45 20.67
N GLY A 433 -18.92 -13.44 21.39
CA GLY A 433 -19.60 -13.59 22.67
C GLY A 433 -18.67 -13.64 23.88
N TRP A 434 -17.35 -13.78 23.71
CA TRP A 434 -16.39 -13.77 24.83
C TRP A 434 -16.08 -12.35 25.29
N SER A 435 -16.36 -12.03 26.56
CA SER A 435 -16.04 -10.74 27.16
C SER A 435 -14.53 -10.51 27.22
N THR A 436 -14.05 -9.47 26.53
CA THR A 436 -12.65 -9.04 26.53
C THR A 436 -12.31 -8.12 27.72
N LYS A 437 -12.92 -8.37 28.88
CA LYS A 437 -12.84 -7.54 30.10
C LYS A 437 -12.87 -8.41 31.37
N GLY A 438 -12.51 -7.81 32.51
CA GLY A 438 -12.41 -8.52 33.79
C GLY A 438 -11.15 -9.37 33.86
N TYR A 439 -11.18 -10.45 34.66
CA TYR A 439 -10.04 -11.35 34.89
C TYR A 439 -9.74 -12.28 33.70
N LEU A 440 -10.78 -12.67 32.98
CA LEU A 440 -10.71 -13.70 31.93
C LEU A 440 -10.74 -13.05 30.52
N ALA A 441 -10.09 -11.90 30.33
CA ALA A 441 -10.22 -11.15 29.07
C ALA A 441 -9.55 -11.85 27.86
N CYS A 442 -8.60 -12.75 28.08
CA CYS A 442 -7.90 -13.44 26.99
C CYS A 442 -8.80 -14.53 26.35
N PRO A 443 -9.19 -14.40 25.06
CA PRO A 443 -10.08 -15.36 24.42
C PRO A 443 -9.36 -16.65 23.95
N ARG A 444 -8.05 -16.77 24.17
CA ARG A 444 -7.26 -17.97 23.86
C ARG A 444 -7.04 -18.85 25.11
N CYS A 445 -6.78 -18.23 26.26
CA CYS A 445 -6.65 -18.92 27.55
C CYS A 445 -8.00 -19.14 28.25
N LEU A 446 -9.03 -18.37 27.89
CA LEU A 446 -10.40 -18.52 28.38
C LEU A 446 -10.48 -18.54 29.93
N LYS A 447 -11.07 -19.59 30.52
CA LYS A 447 -11.20 -19.76 31.98
C LYS A 447 -9.86 -19.94 32.71
N ASP A 448 -8.82 -20.40 32.01
CA ASP A 448 -7.48 -20.68 32.56
C ASP A 448 -6.54 -19.47 32.45
N THR A 449 -7.05 -18.31 32.03
CA THR A 449 -6.30 -17.04 31.95
C THR A 449 -5.71 -16.63 33.30
N ARG A 450 -4.39 -16.50 33.37
CA ARG A 450 -3.69 -16.02 34.58
C ARG A 450 -3.82 -14.50 34.71
N SER A 451 -4.53 -14.04 35.74
CA SER A 451 -4.64 -12.61 36.07
C SER A 451 -4.95 -12.40 37.55
N MET A 452 -4.71 -11.19 38.04
CA MET A 452 -5.06 -10.74 39.38
C MET A 452 -5.51 -9.27 39.36
N ARG A 453 -6.18 -8.80 40.42
CA ARG A 453 -6.62 -7.40 40.54
C ARG A 453 -5.77 -6.66 41.57
N LEU A 454 -5.18 -5.57 41.14
CA LEU A 454 -4.28 -4.73 41.94
C LEU A 454 -5.01 -4.04 43.09
N SER A 455 -4.45 -4.11 44.30
CA SER A 455 -5.09 -3.67 45.54
C SER A 455 -5.25 -2.15 45.63
N HIS A 456 -4.24 -1.39 45.20
CA HIS A 456 -4.25 0.06 45.13
C HIS A 456 -4.58 0.55 43.72
N GLY A 457 -4.09 -0.15 42.69
CA GLY A 457 -4.37 0.13 41.28
C GLY A 457 -5.86 0.03 40.94
N GLY A 458 -6.56 -0.99 41.46
CA GLY A 458 -7.96 -1.26 41.16
C GLY A 458 -8.22 -1.75 39.73
N LYS A 459 -7.19 -2.31 39.09
CA LYS A 459 -7.19 -2.84 37.72
C LYS A 459 -6.75 -4.30 37.71
N GLU A 460 -7.24 -5.03 36.73
CA GLU A 460 -6.77 -6.37 36.38
C GLU A 460 -5.39 -6.26 35.69
N CYS A 461 -4.45 -7.10 36.11
CA CYS A 461 -3.16 -7.31 35.46
C CYS A 461 -2.91 -8.80 35.21
N TYR A 462 -2.12 -9.07 34.18
CA TYR A 462 -1.90 -10.36 33.57
C TYR A 462 -0.41 -10.66 33.70
N MET A 463 -0.03 -11.47 34.68
CA MET A 463 1.36 -11.76 35.06
C MET A 463 1.56 -13.26 35.13
N GLU A 464 2.48 -13.76 35.96
CA GLU A 464 2.78 -15.19 36.11
C GLU A 464 3.32 -15.81 34.79
N HIS A 465 3.96 -14.99 33.96
CA HIS A 465 4.50 -15.37 32.64
C HIS A 465 5.48 -16.54 32.69
N ARG A 466 6.12 -16.73 33.86
CA ARG A 466 7.02 -17.84 34.16
C ARG A 466 6.36 -19.21 33.96
N CYS A 467 5.04 -19.33 34.01
CA CYS A 467 4.33 -20.59 33.74
C CYS A 467 4.54 -21.12 32.30
N TYR A 468 4.85 -20.24 31.34
CA TYR A 468 5.20 -20.61 29.96
C TYR A 468 6.68 -21.05 29.79
N LEU A 469 7.55 -20.79 30.77
CA LEU A 469 8.96 -21.20 30.70
C LEU A 469 9.11 -22.71 30.96
N PRO A 470 10.16 -23.38 30.43
CA PRO A 470 10.46 -24.79 30.73
C PRO A 470 10.49 -25.09 32.24
N LYS A 471 10.03 -26.27 32.67
CA LYS A 471 9.91 -26.63 34.11
C LYS A 471 11.23 -26.55 34.90
N ASN A 472 12.36 -26.74 34.23
CA ASN A 472 13.71 -26.65 34.80
C ASN A 472 14.30 -25.22 34.75
N HIS A 473 13.63 -24.25 34.13
CA HIS A 473 14.18 -22.92 33.90
C HIS A 473 14.35 -22.12 35.21
N ARG A 474 15.55 -21.55 35.42
CA ARG A 474 15.95 -20.91 36.68
C ARG A 474 14.97 -19.87 37.21
N TRP A 475 14.35 -19.06 36.34
CA TRP A 475 13.43 -18.00 36.77
C TRP A 475 12.14 -18.51 37.40
N ARG A 476 11.74 -19.77 37.19
CA ARG A 476 10.60 -20.34 37.93
C ARG A 476 10.82 -20.34 39.45
N LYS A 477 12.08 -20.35 39.91
CA LYS A 477 12.46 -20.27 41.34
C LYS A 477 12.87 -18.86 41.78
N ASP A 478 12.90 -17.89 40.86
CA ASP A 478 13.22 -16.48 41.13
C ASP A 478 11.95 -15.78 41.65
N LYS A 479 11.75 -15.87 42.97
CA LYS A 479 10.66 -15.17 43.67
C LYS A 479 10.92 -13.66 43.80
N ASP A 480 12.18 -13.28 44.04
CA ASP A 480 12.56 -11.94 44.51
C ASP A 480 12.55 -10.89 43.39
N SER A 481 12.72 -11.30 42.13
CA SER A 481 12.61 -10.38 40.98
C SER A 481 11.19 -10.21 40.45
N PHE A 482 10.31 -11.19 40.71
CA PHE A 482 8.99 -11.32 40.07
C PHE A 482 7.85 -10.94 41.01
N ASP A 483 7.08 -11.91 41.49
CA ASP A 483 5.78 -11.78 42.19
C ASP A 483 5.83 -12.26 43.65
N GLY A 484 7.02 -12.61 44.16
CA GLY A 484 7.22 -13.23 45.47
C GLY A 484 7.01 -14.75 45.54
N LYS A 485 6.62 -15.43 44.44
CA LYS A 485 6.18 -16.84 44.42
C LYS A 485 7.16 -17.83 43.76
N VAL A 486 6.94 -19.09 44.16
CA VAL A 486 7.27 -20.38 43.52
C VAL A 486 6.54 -20.73 42.20
N GLU A 487 7.11 -20.66 40.99
CA GLU A 487 6.33 -21.02 39.78
C GLU A 487 6.33 -22.53 39.45
N HIS A 488 5.26 -23.21 39.86
CA HIS A 488 5.05 -24.65 39.64
C HIS A 488 4.02 -24.98 38.54
N GLY A 489 3.28 -23.99 38.04
CA GLY A 489 2.19 -24.16 37.09
C GLY A 489 2.63 -24.53 35.67
N LEU A 490 1.68 -25.06 34.91
CA LEU A 490 1.76 -25.22 33.47
C LEU A 490 1.20 -23.96 32.76
N PRO A 491 1.58 -23.69 31.50
CA PRO A 491 0.87 -22.70 30.70
C PRO A 491 -0.61 -23.12 30.54
N PRO A 492 -1.54 -22.16 30.41
CA PRO A 492 -2.93 -22.46 30.09
C PRO A 492 -3.07 -23.27 28.80
N GLU A 493 -3.83 -24.37 28.84
CA GLU A 493 -4.13 -25.17 27.65
C GLU A 493 -5.36 -24.61 26.93
N PRO A 494 -5.37 -24.53 25.58
CA PRO A 494 -6.56 -24.10 24.84
C PRO A 494 -7.73 -25.06 25.07
N CYS A 495 -8.90 -24.54 25.47
CA CYS A 495 -10.11 -25.37 25.63
C CYS A 495 -10.50 -26.02 24.30
N SER A 496 -10.91 -27.29 24.33
CA SER A 496 -11.45 -27.99 23.16
C SER A 496 -12.78 -27.40 22.71
N ILE A 497 -13.17 -27.65 21.46
CA ILE A 497 -14.46 -27.19 20.96
C ILE A 497 -15.64 -27.76 21.76
N ASP A 498 -15.55 -29.00 22.24
CA ASP A 498 -16.60 -29.65 23.02
C ASP A 498 -16.68 -29.14 24.46
N GLU A 499 -15.60 -28.53 24.97
CA GLU A 499 -15.59 -27.78 26.24
C GLU A 499 -16.20 -26.38 26.05
N ILE A 500 -15.89 -25.70 24.94
CA ILE A 500 -16.51 -24.42 24.59
C ILE A 500 -18.01 -24.59 24.35
N LEU A 501 -18.43 -25.63 23.62
CA LEU A 501 -19.85 -25.88 23.34
C LEU A 501 -20.63 -26.19 24.63
N ARG A 502 -20.08 -27.00 25.54
CA ARG A 502 -20.71 -27.25 26.86
C ARG A 502 -20.86 -25.99 27.71
N GLN A 503 -19.92 -25.05 27.63
CA GLN A 503 -20.05 -23.74 28.29
C GLN A 503 -21.14 -22.84 27.64
N LEU A 504 -21.55 -23.13 26.40
CA LEU A 504 -22.52 -22.33 25.66
C LEU A 504 -23.95 -22.90 25.66
N GLU A 505 -24.19 -24.08 26.25
CA GLU A 505 -25.49 -24.76 26.29
C GLU A 505 -26.58 -23.93 27.00
N ASP A 506 -26.28 -23.34 28.16
CA ASP A 506 -27.23 -22.49 28.91
C ASP A 506 -27.31 -21.04 28.38
N LEU A 507 -26.51 -20.73 27.34
CA LEU A 507 -26.56 -19.46 26.59
C LEU A 507 -27.27 -19.60 25.24
N GLU A 508 -27.85 -20.76 24.94
CA GLU A 508 -28.73 -20.93 23.79
C GLU A 508 -30.05 -20.16 23.96
N ASN A 509 -30.53 -19.55 22.88
CA ASN A 509 -31.83 -18.86 22.82
C ASN A 509 -32.03 -17.69 23.81
N ILE A 510 -30.96 -17.15 24.40
CA ILE A 510 -31.06 -15.98 25.31
C ILE A 510 -31.56 -14.73 24.58
N VAL A 511 -32.28 -13.86 25.30
CA VAL A 511 -32.85 -12.65 24.73
C VAL A 511 -31.77 -11.56 24.59
N LEU A 512 -31.22 -11.46 23.38
CA LEU A 512 -30.36 -10.35 22.96
C LEU A 512 -31.21 -9.07 22.85
N SER A 513 -30.89 -8.06 23.66
CA SER A 513 -31.59 -6.77 23.64
C SER A 513 -30.75 -5.65 24.25
N LYS A 514 -31.08 -4.40 23.90
CA LYS A 514 -30.63 -3.19 24.60
C LYS A 514 -31.63 -2.69 25.65
N ASP A 515 -32.79 -3.31 25.75
CA ASP A 515 -33.81 -2.97 26.74
C ASP A 515 -33.46 -3.57 28.11
N PRO A 516 -33.22 -2.78 29.18
CA PRO A 516 -32.85 -3.31 30.48
C PRO A 516 -33.93 -4.16 31.17
N HIS A 517 -35.17 -4.16 30.68
CA HIS A 517 -36.28 -4.91 31.24
C HIS A 517 -36.43 -6.32 30.64
N VAL A 518 -35.94 -6.56 29.42
CA VAL A 518 -35.97 -7.88 28.77
C VAL A 518 -34.59 -8.45 28.40
N LYS A 519 -33.50 -7.68 28.46
CA LYS A 519 -32.14 -8.24 28.26
C LYS A 519 -31.81 -9.24 29.37
N THR A 520 -31.45 -10.46 28.98
CA THR A 520 -30.86 -11.47 29.87
C THR A 520 -29.60 -10.93 30.55
N LYS A 521 -29.53 -11.02 31.88
CA LYS A 521 -28.36 -10.59 32.67
C LYS A 521 -27.50 -11.79 33.00
N ILE A 522 -26.33 -11.88 32.37
CA ILE A 522 -25.33 -12.91 32.67
C ILE A 522 -24.58 -12.56 33.96
N ASN A 523 -24.31 -13.56 34.80
CA ASN A 523 -23.45 -13.43 35.97
C ASN A 523 -22.23 -14.36 35.84
N HIS A 524 -21.10 -13.79 35.44
CA HIS A 524 -19.83 -14.49 35.25
C HIS A 524 -19.30 -15.13 36.55
N GLU A 525 -19.59 -14.57 37.72
CA GLU A 525 -19.15 -15.13 39.02
C GLU A 525 -19.83 -16.47 39.33
N LEU A 526 -21.06 -16.68 38.86
CA LEU A 526 -21.79 -17.94 39.01
C LEU A 526 -21.43 -18.98 37.92
N ARG A 527 -20.98 -18.52 36.75
CA ARG A 527 -20.58 -19.38 35.62
C ARG A 527 -19.14 -19.88 35.71
N GLY A 528 -18.23 -19.04 36.21
CA GLY A 528 -16.78 -19.29 36.12
C GLY A 528 -16.18 -19.01 34.74
N ASP A 529 -16.93 -18.39 33.82
CA ASP A 529 -16.50 -18.03 32.48
C ASP A 529 -16.89 -16.60 32.09
N ASN A 530 -16.42 -16.14 30.92
CA ASN A 530 -16.63 -14.80 30.41
C ASN A 530 -17.58 -14.76 29.18
N TRP A 531 -18.40 -15.79 28.95
CA TRP A 531 -19.33 -15.82 27.80
C TRP A 531 -20.57 -14.94 28.07
N ASN A 532 -20.89 -14.03 27.14
CA ASN A 532 -22.12 -13.22 27.15
C ASN A 532 -23.28 -13.86 26.38
N LYS A 533 -22.97 -14.74 25.42
CA LYS A 533 -23.90 -15.41 24.49
C LYS A 533 -23.19 -16.57 23.77
N LYS A 534 -23.97 -17.48 23.18
CA LYS A 534 -23.53 -18.27 22.03
C LYS A 534 -23.56 -17.39 20.77
N SER A 535 -22.49 -17.37 19.98
CA SER A 535 -22.41 -16.58 18.75
C SER A 535 -23.19 -17.22 17.60
N ILE A 536 -23.92 -16.41 16.82
CA ILE A 536 -24.68 -16.87 15.65
C ILE A 536 -23.85 -17.61 14.60
N PHE A 537 -22.53 -17.37 14.52
CA PHE A 537 -21.68 -18.11 13.59
C PHE A 537 -21.67 -19.64 13.85
N PHE A 538 -22.03 -20.09 15.05
CA PHE A 538 -22.23 -21.52 15.35
C PHE A 538 -23.45 -22.15 14.63
N GLU A 539 -24.29 -21.38 13.94
CA GLU A 539 -25.30 -21.91 13.01
C GLU A 539 -24.73 -22.36 11.66
N LEU A 540 -23.51 -21.93 11.30
CA LEU A 540 -22.84 -22.36 10.08
C LEU A 540 -22.28 -23.79 10.29
N PRO A 541 -22.66 -24.80 9.49
CA PRO A 541 -22.34 -26.21 9.77
C PRO A 541 -20.85 -26.51 10.00
N TYR A 542 -19.98 -25.76 9.32
CA TYR A 542 -18.53 -25.89 9.35
C TYR A 542 -17.84 -25.12 10.50
N TRP A 543 -18.46 -24.12 11.12
CA TRP A 543 -17.79 -23.18 12.04
C TRP A 543 -17.16 -23.83 13.28
N ARG A 544 -17.77 -24.92 13.76
CA ARG A 544 -17.24 -25.73 14.87
C ARG A 544 -15.92 -26.44 14.52
N LYS A 545 -15.65 -26.70 13.23
CA LYS A 545 -14.43 -27.41 12.77
C LYS A 545 -13.23 -26.48 12.54
N HIS A 546 -13.44 -25.16 12.46
CA HIS A 546 -12.34 -24.20 12.29
C HIS A 546 -11.32 -24.24 13.44
N LEU A 547 -10.03 -24.27 13.10
CA LEU A 547 -8.94 -24.08 14.05
C LEU A 547 -8.85 -22.63 14.56
N LEU A 548 -9.32 -21.67 13.77
CA LEU A 548 -9.32 -20.24 14.06
C LEU A 548 -10.65 -19.63 13.63
N ARG A 549 -11.45 -19.16 14.60
CA ARG A 549 -12.78 -18.55 14.37
C ARG A 549 -12.74 -17.02 14.38
N HIS A 550 -11.90 -16.45 15.23
CA HIS A 550 -11.77 -15.02 15.44
C HIS A 550 -10.29 -14.70 15.65
N ASN A 551 -9.80 -13.64 15.02
CA ASN A 551 -8.39 -13.24 15.05
C ASN A 551 -8.13 -12.21 16.15
N LEU A 552 -6.90 -12.20 16.66
CA LEU A 552 -6.36 -11.14 17.49
C LEU A 552 -5.84 -10.01 16.59
N ASP A 553 -6.47 -8.83 16.65
CA ASP A 553 -6.09 -7.67 15.82
C ASP A 553 -4.76 -7.04 16.27
N VAL A 554 -3.68 -7.50 15.65
CA VAL A 554 -2.29 -7.15 16.01
C VAL A 554 -2.04 -5.63 15.93
N MET A 555 -2.61 -4.93 14.94
CA MET A 555 -2.55 -3.47 14.83
C MET A 555 -2.97 -2.79 16.14
N HIS A 556 -4.09 -3.21 16.73
CA HIS A 556 -4.56 -2.62 17.98
C HIS A 556 -3.77 -3.10 19.20
N ILE A 557 -3.25 -4.33 19.20
CA ILE A 557 -2.40 -4.86 20.27
C ILE A 557 -1.09 -4.07 20.33
N GLU A 558 -0.35 -4.00 19.22
CA GLU A 558 0.87 -3.21 19.07
C GLU A 558 0.67 -1.74 19.44
N LYS A 559 -0.38 -1.11 18.90
CA LYS A 559 -0.69 0.29 19.20
C LYS A 559 -0.85 0.53 20.70
N ASN A 560 -1.52 -0.38 21.42
CA ASN A 560 -1.70 -0.29 22.87
C ASN A 560 -0.43 -0.64 23.66
N ILE A 561 0.39 -1.56 23.17
CA ILE A 561 1.73 -1.88 23.70
C ILE A 561 2.64 -0.65 23.57
N CYS A 562 2.73 -0.04 22.38
CA CYS A 562 3.50 1.15 22.09
C CYS A 562 3.04 2.36 22.93
N ASP A 563 1.74 2.61 23.02
CA ASP A 563 1.17 3.64 23.91
C ASP A 563 1.54 3.40 25.39
N SER A 564 1.64 2.14 25.82
CA SER A 564 2.03 1.74 27.18
C SER A 564 3.53 1.87 27.44
N VAL A 565 4.37 1.48 26.49
CA VAL A 565 5.83 1.62 26.50
C VAL A 565 6.19 3.10 26.54
N LEU A 566 5.84 3.85 25.48
CA LEU A 566 6.12 5.29 25.36
C LEU A 566 5.52 6.07 26.54
N GLY A 567 4.28 5.75 26.93
CA GLY A 567 3.61 6.36 28.07
C GLY A 567 4.40 6.24 29.37
N THR A 568 5.05 5.09 29.61
CA THR A 568 5.78 4.77 30.84
C THR A 568 7.23 5.25 30.80
N ILE A 569 7.98 4.96 29.73
CA ILE A 569 9.40 5.35 29.65
C ILE A 569 9.56 6.88 29.59
N MET A 570 8.65 7.59 28.91
CA MET A 570 8.63 9.06 28.86
C MET A 570 7.93 9.69 30.08
N ASN A 571 7.36 8.90 31.00
CA ASN A 571 6.53 9.35 32.14
C ASN A 571 5.48 10.40 31.72
N ILE A 572 4.61 10.01 30.78
CA ILE A 572 3.55 10.90 30.25
C ILE A 572 2.37 10.87 31.22
N LYS A 573 2.08 12.01 31.86
CA LYS A 573 0.96 12.16 32.80
C LYS A 573 -0.35 11.67 32.17
N GLY A 574 -0.95 10.64 32.76
CA GLY A 574 -2.21 10.03 32.32
C GLY A 574 -2.05 8.84 31.34
N LYS A 575 -0.87 8.64 30.74
CA LYS A 575 -0.54 7.43 29.97
C LYS A 575 0.43 6.48 30.69
N THR A 576 1.32 7.01 31.53
CA THR A 576 2.29 6.21 32.30
C THR A 576 1.60 5.10 33.11
N LYS A 577 2.13 3.89 33.02
CA LYS A 577 1.73 2.76 33.87
C LYS A 577 2.39 2.86 35.25
N ASP A 578 3.46 3.66 35.40
CA ASP A 578 4.10 3.97 36.67
C ASP A 578 3.42 5.14 37.39
N THR A 579 2.85 4.87 38.57
CA THR A 579 1.98 5.77 39.33
C THR A 579 2.13 5.50 40.83
N ILE A 580 1.73 6.46 41.68
CA ILE A 580 1.75 6.26 43.14
C ILE A 580 0.96 5.02 43.58
N LYS A 581 -0.14 4.69 42.90
CA LYS A 581 -0.92 3.47 43.13
C LYS A 581 -0.10 2.22 42.82
N SER A 582 0.50 2.14 41.63
CA SER A 582 1.30 0.97 41.25
C SER A 582 2.61 0.81 42.02
N ARG A 583 3.14 1.88 42.62
CA ARG A 583 4.22 1.79 43.62
C ARG A 583 3.74 1.23 44.97
N HIS A 584 2.53 1.56 45.43
CA HIS A 584 1.91 0.90 46.59
C HIS A 584 1.45 -0.54 46.28
N ASP A 585 1.15 -0.88 45.02
CA ASP A 585 0.93 -2.28 44.61
C ASP A 585 2.23 -3.10 44.73
N LEU A 586 3.39 -2.57 44.30
CA LEU A 586 4.71 -3.19 44.53
C LEU A 586 5.01 -3.38 46.04
N GLU A 587 4.65 -2.38 46.86
CA GLU A 587 4.77 -2.42 48.33
C GLU A 587 3.90 -3.52 48.94
N ALA A 588 2.62 -3.59 48.57
CA ALA A 588 1.68 -4.61 49.02
C ALA A 588 2.04 -6.03 48.55
N MET A 589 2.71 -6.17 47.41
CA MET A 589 3.26 -7.42 46.91
C MET A 589 4.62 -7.79 47.55
N GLY A 590 5.25 -6.89 48.33
CA GLY A 590 6.53 -7.12 48.98
C GLY A 590 7.75 -7.12 48.06
N ILE A 591 7.61 -6.64 46.82
CA ILE A 591 8.62 -6.74 45.75
C ILE A 591 9.24 -5.38 45.42
N ARG A 592 10.52 -5.37 45.02
CA ARG A 592 11.28 -4.17 44.60
C ARG A 592 11.22 -3.00 45.61
N PRO A 593 11.72 -3.18 46.85
CA PRO A 593 11.68 -2.15 47.91
C PRO A 593 12.36 -0.83 47.53
N THR A 594 13.31 -0.85 46.60
CA THR A 594 13.95 0.37 46.04
C THR A 594 12.98 1.28 45.27
N LEU A 595 11.78 0.80 44.92
CA LEU A 595 10.75 1.56 44.20
C LEU A 595 9.56 1.98 45.09
N HIS A 596 9.48 1.54 46.35
CA HIS A 596 8.34 1.83 47.23
C HIS A 596 8.21 3.33 47.55
N PRO A 597 6.99 3.87 47.77
CA PRO A 597 6.81 5.30 48.03
C PRO A 597 7.39 5.75 49.37
N VAL A 598 8.30 6.72 49.34
CA VAL A 598 8.88 7.31 50.55
C VAL A 598 8.02 8.49 51.00
N LYS A 599 7.60 8.50 52.27
CA LYS A 599 6.79 9.59 52.84
C LYS A 599 7.71 10.73 53.34
N GLU A 600 7.68 11.87 52.66
CA GLU A 600 8.37 13.11 53.07
C GLU A 600 7.32 14.14 53.53
N GLY A 601 7.04 14.14 54.83
CA GLY A 601 5.95 14.94 55.42
C GLY A 601 4.58 14.44 54.97
N ASP A 602 3.72 15.35 54.48
CA ASP A 602 2.39 15.01 53.96
C ASP A 602 2.39 14.49 52.51
N LYS A 603 3.57 14.37 51.88
CA LYS A 603 3.70 13.98 50.47
C LYS A 603 4.46 12.67 50.31
N TYR A 604 4.01 11.85 49.36
CA TYR A 604 4.77 10.68 48.91
C TYR A 604 5.67 11.05 47.74
N LYS A 605 6.90 10.56 47.80
CA LYS A 605 7.95 10.69 46.79
C LYS A 605 8.19 9.31 46.19
N MET A 606 8.12 9.23 44.87
CA MET A 606 8.41 7.99 44.14
C MET A 606 9.91 7.96 43.82
N PRO A 607 10.67 6.92 44.24
CA PRO A 607 12.05 6.75 43.82
C PRO A 607 12.18 6.64 42.29
N PRO A 608 13.28 7.13 41.67
CA PRO A 608 13.53 6.97 40.25
C PRO A 608 13.44 5.50 39.80
N ALA A 609 12.80 5.24 38.67
CA ALA A 609 12.67 3.90 38.12
C ALA A 609 13.74 3.62 37.04
N PRO A 610 14.29 2.39 36.96
CA PRO A 610 15.29 2.02 35.94
C PRO A 610 14.71 1.92 34.51
N PHE A 611 13.38 2.00 34.39
CA PHE A 611 12.61 1.98 33.15
C PHE A 611 12.09 3.36 32.71
N THR A 612 12.38 4.44 33.45
CA THR A 612 11.92 5.80 33.12
C THR A 612 13.10 6.68 32.77
N PHE A 613 13.02 7.37 31.63
CA PHE A 613 14.05 8.31 31.19
C PHE A 613 14.28 9.42 32.21
N SER A 614 15.55 9.74 32.46
CA SER A 614 15.96 11.03 33.02
C SER A 614 15.55 12.19 32.07
N PRO A 615 15.49 13.44 32.55
CA PRO A 615 15.21 14.59 31.69
C PRO A 615 16.16 14.72 30.50
N ALA A 616 17.42 14.28 30.64
CA ALA A 616 18.41 14.29 29.58
C ALA A 616 18.10 13.24 28.50
N GLU A 617 17.92 11.97 28.87
CA GLU A 617 17.57 10.89 27.91
C GLU A 617 16.25 11.19 27.20
N LYS A 618 15.27 11.73 27.93
CA LYS A 618 13.97 12.16 27.39
C LYS A 618 14.11 13.24 26.32
N GLN A 619 15.05 14.17 26.49
CA GLN A 619 15.39 15.15 25.45
C GLN A 619 16.00 14.49 24.22
N ARG A 620 16.94 13.54 24.41
CA ARG A 620 17.60 12.81 23.32
C ARG A 620 16.61 12.00 22.48
N PHE A 621 15.71 11.26 23.15
CA PHE A 621 14.66 10.48 22.50
C PHE A 621 13.69 11.37 21.70
N CYS A 622 13.31 12.54 22.26
CA CYS A 622 12.52 13.52 21.52
C CYS A 622 13.28 14.14 20.34
N ASN A 623 14.57 14.44 20.46
CA ASN A 623 15.36 15.00 19.36
C ASN A 623 15.52 13.99 18.22
N PHE A 624 15.83 12.72 18.53
CA PHE A 624 15.90 11.63 17.55
C PHE A 624 14.64 11.56 16.69
N LEU A 625 13.45 11.46 17.31
CA LEU A 625 12.16 11.43 16.60
C LEU A 625 11.74 12.77 15.97
N LYS A 626 12.48 13.87 16.22
CA LYS A 626 12.25 15.19 15.62
C LYS A 626 13.13 15.43 14.39
N GLU A 627 14.33 14.88 14.39
CA GLU A 627 15.36 15.03 13.36
C GLU A 627 15.28 13.93 12.29
N LEU A 628 14.71 12.77 12.63
CA LEU A 628 14.48 11.62 11.76
C LEU A 628 13.76 12.01 10.44
N LYS A 629 14.30 11.51 9.34
CA LYS A 629 13.70 11.51 8.00
C LYS A 629 13.63 10.07 7.50
N VAL A 630 12.56 9.72 6.79
CA VAL A 630 12.26 8.39 6.28
C VAL A 630 11.67 8.50 4.86
N PRO A 631 11.64 7.42 4.06
CA PRO A 631 11.07 7.44 2.71
C PRO A 631 9.56 7.76 2.66
N ASP A 632 9.05 8.13 1.48
CA ASP A 632 7.60 8.23 1.24
C ASP A 632 6.95 6.85 1.38
N GLY A 633 5.90 6.76 2.20
CA GLY A 633 5.21 5.50 2.51
C GLY A 633 5.69 4.80 3.80
N PHE A 634 6.89 5.11 4.31
CA PHE A 634 7.43 4.44 5.52
C PHE A 634 6.58 4.73 6.77
N SER A 635 6.42 6.00 7.12
CA SER A 635 5.54 6.45 8.20
C SER A 635 4.87 7.78 7.86
N SER A 636 3.95 8.26 8.71
CA SER A 636 3.62 9.69 8.65
C SER A 636 4.78 10.53 9.22
N ASN A 637 4.71 11.85 9.09
CA ASN A 637 5.77 12.73 9.57
C ASN A 637 5.75 12.84 11.11
N ILE A 638 6.36 11.86 11.77
CA ILE A 638 6.45 11.70 13.24
C ILE A 638 6.99 12.97 13.91
N SER A 639 7.84 13.76 13.23
CA SER A 639 8.36 15.01 13.77
C SER A 639 7.24 15.98 14.18
N TYR A 640 6.08 15.97 13.53
CA TYR A 640 4.92 16.81 13.93
C TYR A 640 4.26 16.34 15.23
N CYS A 641 4.38 15.05 15.56
CA CYS A 641 3.89 14.49 16.83
C CYS A 641 4.78 14.84 18.03
N VAL A 642 6.00 15.36 17.80
CA VAL A 642 7.01 15.58 18.85
C VAL A 642 7.19 17.05 19.20
N ASN A 643 7.02 17.36 20.49
CA ASN A 643 7.35 18.64 21.11
C ASN A 643 8.62 18.48 21.98
N THR A 644 9.76 18.89 21.41
CA THR A 644 11.08 18.82 22.05
C THR A 644 11.25 19.79 23.24
N LYS A 645 10.45 20.86 23.35
CA LYS A 645 10.54 21.80 24.50
C LYS A 645 9.87 21.28 25.76
N GLU A 646 8.82 20.45 25.60
CA GLU A 646 8.07 19.87 26.70
C GLU A 646 8.41 18.39 26.95
N GLY A 647 9.22 17.78 26.08
CA GLY A 647 9.50 16.34 26.08
C GLY A 647 8.22 15.52 25.91
N LYS A 648 7.36 15.90 24.96
CA LYS A 648 6.04 15.27 24.74
C LYS A 648 5.90 14.70 23.35
N ILE A 649 5.20 13.58 23.27
CA ILE A 649 4.79 12.94 22.02
C ILE A 649 3.26 12.80 22.06
N SER A 650 2.59 13.24 21.00
CA SER A 650 1.12 13.29 20.91
C SER A 650 0.63 13.33 19.47
N GLY A 651 -0.49 12.67 19.18
CA GLY A 651 -1.10 12.67 17.84
C GLY A 651 -0.64 11.54 16.91
N LEU A 652 0.13 10.57 17.41
CA LEU A 652 0.44 9.33 16.69
C LEU A 652 -0.84 8.59 16.28
N LYS A 653 -0.86 8.06 15.05
CA LYS A 653 -1.86 7.11 14.53
C LYS A 653 -1.42 5.67 14.84
N SER A 654 -2.28 4.70 14.52
CA SER A 654 -1.97 3.27 14.63
C SER A 654 -0.68 2.90 13.86
N HIS A 655 -0.53 3.37 12.61
CA HIS A 655 0.68 3.16 11.80
C HIS A 655 1.94 3.74 12.43
N ASP A 656 1.86 4.96 12.97
CA ASP A 656 3.02 5.59 13.62
C ASP A 656 3.43 4.83 14.91
N CYS A 657 2.46 4.24 15.62
CA CYS A 657 2.75 3.39 16.79
C CYS A 657 3.40 2.05 16.42
N HIS A 658 2.95 1.40 15.34
CA HIS A 658 3.53 0.17 14.78
C HIS A 658 4.97 0.42 14.32
N VAL A 659 5.19 1.40 13.45
CA VAL A 659 6.54 1.75 12.95
C VAL A 659 7.48 2.19 14.09
N ILE A 660 6.97 2.89 15.12
CA ILE A 660 7.76 3.18 16.30
C ILE A 660 8.06 1.90 17.10
N LEU A 661 7.11 1.01 17.33
CA LEU A 661 7.33 -0.20 18.14
C LEU A 661 8.33 -1.14 17.48
N GLU A 662 8.21 -1.40 16.18
CA GLU A 662 9.03 -2.35 15.45
C GLU A 662 10.41 -1.78 15.12
N HIS A 663 10.50 -0.75 14.29
CA HIS A 663 11.78 -0.31 13.71
C HIS A 663 12.44 0.83 14.51
N LEU A 664 11.69 1.86 14.92
CA LEU A 664 12.32 3.09 15.45
C LEU A 664 12.64 3.04 16.94
N LEU A 665 11.90 2.30 17.76
CA LEU A 665 12.13 2.22 19.21
C LEU A 665 13.51 1.61 19.53
N PRO A 666 13.94 0.46 18.95
CA PRO A 666 15.27 -0.10 19.16
C PRO A 666 16.39 0.92 18.90
N LEU A 667 16.26 1.67 17.80
CA LEU A 667 17.25 2.67 17.38
C LEU A 667 17.24 3.91 18.29
N ALA A 668 16.05 4.38 18.67
CA ALA A 668 15.89 5.56 19.51
C ALA A 668 16.38 5.35 20.96
N ILE A 669 16.29 4.14 21.51
CA ILE A 669 16.73 3.82 22.90
C ILE A 669 18.19 3.38 23.02
N ARG A 670 18.97 3.35 21.92
CA ARG A 670 20.42 3.06 21.95
C ARG A 670 21.14 3.96 22.94
N GLY A 671 21.92 3.41 23.86
CA GLY A 671 22.63 4.19 24.88
C GLY A 671 21.73 4.94 25.88
N LEU A 672 20.41 4.69 25.88
CA LEU A 672 19.45 5.16 26.87
C LEU A 672 18.93 3.96 27.70
N LEU A 673 18.33 4.22 28.86
CA LEU A 673 17.82 3.23 29.82
C LEU A 673 18.88 2.26 30.37
N THR A 674 18.51 1.53 31.42
CA THR A 674 19.33 0.42 31.92
C THR A 674 19.36 -0.73 30.91
N PRO A 675 20.47 -1.48 30.76
CA PRO A 675 20.59 -2.56 29.78
C PRO A 675 19.43 -3.55 29.83
N LEU A 676 19.08 -4.04 31.03
CA LEU A 676 17.98 -4.98 31.26
C LEU A 676 16.61 -4.49 30.74
N VAL A 677 16.36 -3.18 30.72
CA VAL A 677 15.13 -2.61 30.13
C VAL A 677 15.28 -2.48 28.61
N ARG A 678 16.44 -2.03 28.14
CA ARG A 678 16.71 -1.84 26.71
C ARG A 678 16.67 -3.17 25.95
N GLU A 679 17.37 -4.19 26.43
CA GLU A 679 17.35 -5.56 25.90
C GLU A 679 15.91 -6.07 25.73
N ALA A 680 15.12 -5.99 26.81
CA ALA A 680 13.75 -6.50 26.84
C ALA A 680 12.77 -5.73 25.93
N LEU A 681 13.03 -4.45 25.67
CA LEU A 681 12.28 -3.66 24.69
C LEU A 681 12.72 -3.96 23.26
N ILE A 682 14.02 -4.12 22.98
CA ILE A 682 14.53 -4.50 21.65
C ILE A 682 14.04 -5.90 21.26
N GLU A 683 14.03 -6.86 22.18
CA GLU A 683 13.48 -8.20 21.96
C GLU A 683 11.96 -8.16 21.70
N LEU A 684 11.21 -7.25 22.34
CA LEU A 684 9.79 -7.07 22.07
C LEU A 684 9.56 -6.45 20.68
N SER A 685 10.35 -5.46 20.29
CA SER A 685 10.34 -4.87 18.94
C SER A 685 10.61 -5.92 17.86
N ARG A 686 11.72 -6.67 17.99
CA ARG A 686 12.10 -7.74 17.05
C ARG A 686 11.06 -8.84 16.93
N TYR A 687 10.35 -9.16 18.02
CA TYR A 687 9.24 -10.11 17.98
C TYR A 687 8.12 -9.64 17.03
N PHE A 688 7.77 -8.36 17.07
CA PHE A 688 6.76 -7.80 16.17
C PHE A 688 7.27 -7.69 14.73
N THR A 689 8.47 -7.14 14.50
CA THR A 689 9.08 -7.06 13.15
C THR A 689 9.10 -8.39 12.40
N LEU A 690 9.48 -9.49 13.07
CA LEU A 690 9.51 -10.83 12.46
C LEU A 690 8.13 -11.47 12.33
N LEU A 691 7.15 -11.07 13.14
CA LEU A 691 5.78 -11.56 13.12
C LEU A 691 4.93 -10.84 12.04
N CYS A 692 5.26 -9.58 11.73
CA CYS A 692 4.53 -8.69 10.85
C CYS A 692 5.09 -8.61 9.41
N ALA A 693 6.17 -9.33 9.11
CA ALA A 693 6.77 -9.40 7.77
C ALA A 693 5.79 -9.92 6.71
N LYS A 694 5.99 -9.51 5.44
CA LYS A 694 5.17 -9.92 4.28
C LYS A 694 5.13 -11.45 4.10
N VAL A 695 6.27 -12.09 4.35
CA VAL A 695 6.51 -13.53 4.22
C VAL A 695 7.04 -14.04 5.56
N LEU A 696 6.48 -15.13 6.07
CA LEU A 696 6.84 -15.70 7.37
C LEU A 696 7.46 -17.10 7.20
N LYS A 697 8.61 -17.39 7.82
CA LYS A 697 9.15 -18.76 7.86
C LYS A 697 8.55 -19.51 9.06
N VAL A 698 8.05 -20.74 8.84
CA VAL A 698 7.46 -21.56 9.91
C VAL A 698 8.49 -21.97 10.98
N SER A 699 9.78 -21.96 10.63
CA SER A 699 10.91 -22.11 11.56
C SER A 699 11.04 -20.91 12.51
N GLU A 700 10.94 -19.69 12.00
CA GLU A 700 11.05 -18.45 12.77
C GLU A 700 9.87 -18.26 13.71
N LEU A 701 8.63 -18.51 13.24
CA LEU A 701 7.43 -18.43 14.10
C LEU A 701 7.52 -19.36 15.33
N LYS A 702 8.13 -20.54 15.18
CA LYS A 702 8.40 -21.46 16.31
C LYS A 702 9.48 -20.92 17.26
N GLN A 703 10.51 -20.24 16.74
CA GLN A 703 11.47 -19.55 17.59
C GLN A 703 10.79 -18.42 18.37
N LEU A 704 10.00 -17.58 17.71
CA LEU A 704 9.23 -16.50 18.32
C LEU A 704 8.31 -17.01 19.45
N GLU A 705 7.60 -18.11 19.24
CA GLU A 705 6.77 -18.76 20.27
C GLU A 705 7.58 -19.19 21.51
N THR A 706 8.82 -19.67 21.34
CA THR A 706 9.71 -20.00 22.47
C THR A 706 10.42 -18.79 23.10
N GLN A 707 10.57 -17.68 22.37
CA GLN A 707 11.26 -16.47 22.83
C GLN A 707 10.33 -15.51 23.59
N ILE A 708 9.08 -15.31 23.14
CA ILE A 708 8.17 -14.33 23.76
C ILE A 708 7.91 -14.56 25.27
N PRO A 709 7.91 -15.79 25.84
CA PRO A 709 7.88 -15.99 27.29
C PRO A 709 9.10 -15.43 28.02
N ILE A 710 10.28 -15.47 27.40
CA ILE A 710 11.53 -14.94 27.96
C ILE A 710 11.48 -13.42 27.96
N THR A 711 11.08 -12.80 26.84
CA THR A 711 10.92 -11.35 26.69
C THR A 711 9.90 -10.79 27.68
N LEU A 712 8.70 -11.38 27.76
CA LEU A 712 7.68 -10.95 28.73
C LEU A 712 8.12 -11.15 30.18
N CYS A 713 8.89 -12.22 30.49
CA CYS A 713 9.49 -12.37 31.82
C CYS A 713 10.58 -11.32 32.13
N LYS A 714 11.42 -10.93 31.15
CA LYS A 714 12.40 -9.83 31.34
C LYS A 714 11.69 -8.50 31.62
N LEU A 715 10.62 -8.20 30.88
CA LEU A 715 9.79 -7.02 31.13
C LEU A 715 9.14 -7.10 32.53
N GLU A 716 8.58 -8.25 32.90
CA GLU A 716 7.92 -8.48 34.19
C GLU A 716 8.87 -8.19 35.35
N LYS A 717 10.15 -8.59 35.26
CA LYS A 717 11.20 -8.32 36.26
C LYS A 717 11.48 -6.84 36.52
N VAL A 718 11.04 -5.92 35.66
CA VAL A 718 11.40 -4.49 35.76
C VAL A 718 10.21 -3.56 35.79
N PHE A 719 9.26 -3.68 34.86
CA PHE A 719 8.07 -2.84 34.80
C PHE A 719 7.06 -3.14 35.93
N PRO A 720 6.25 -2.15 36.35
CA PRO A 720 5.27 -2.35 37.44
C PRO A 720 4.11 -3.26 36.98
N PRO A 721 3.42 -3.97 37.89
CA PRO A 721 2.29 -4.84 37.57
C PRO A 721 1.20 -4.21 36.68
N SER A 722 0.95 -2.91 36.87
CA SER A 722 0.02 -2.09 36.08
C SER A 722 0.40 -1.93 34.60
N PHE A 723 1.61 -2.31 34.20
CA PHE A 723 2.05 -2.32 32.81
C PHE A 723 1.41 -3.47 32.02
N PHE A 724 1.24 -4.62 32.68
CA PHE A 724 0.73 -5.86 32.10
C PHE A 724 -0.79 -5.92 32.13
N ASP A 725 -1.45 -5.12 31.31
CA ASP A 725 -2.85 -5.34 30.96
C ASP A 725 -2.97 -6.41 29.85
N ALA A 726 -4.20 -6.75 29.47
CA ALA A 726 -4.47 -7.82 28.52
C ALA A 726 -3.73 -7.65 27.18
N MET A 727 -3.46 -6.43 26.71
CA MET A 727 -2.75 -6.21 25.44
C MET A 727 -1.28 -6.64 25.53
N MET A 728 -0.66 -6.53 26.71
CA MET A 728 0.71 -7.01 26.95
C MET A 728 0.79 -8.54 27.11
N TYR A 729 -0.35 -9.21 27.35
CA TYR A 729 -0.44 -10.66 27.51
C TYR A 729 -0.74 -11.38 26.19
N LEU A 730 -1.53 -10.79 25.28
CA LEU A 730 -1.85 -11.40 23.99
C LEU A 730 -0.65 -11.83 23.11
N PRO A 731 0.57 -11.22 23.18
CA PRO A 731 1.73 -11.67 22.42
C PRO A 731 2.06 -13.17 22.52
N PHE A 732 1.76 -13.86 23.64
CA PHE A 732 1.94 -15.32 23.75
C PHE A 732 1.26 -16.15 22.66
N HIS A 733 0.22 -15.60 22.03
CA HIS A 733 -0.63 -16.35 21.11
C HIS A 733 -0.38 -16.00 19.64
N LEU A 734 0.31 -14.88 19.35
CA LEU A 734 0.34 -14.32 17.99
C LEU A 734 1.18 -15.15 17.02
N ALA A 735 2.37 -15.64 17.42
CA ALA A 735 3.20 -16.49 16.56
C ALA A 735 2.51 -17.81 16.18
N ASN A 736 1.79 -18.44 17.12
CA ASN A 736 0.97 -19.61 16.85
C ASN A 736 -0.25 -19.26 15.96
N GLU A 737 -0.92 -18.14 16.22
CA GLU A 737 -2.02 -17.68 15.36
C GLU A 737 -1.55 -17.26 13.96
N ALA A 738 -0.29 -16.89 13.77
CA ALA A 738 0.36 -16.74 12.46
C ALA A 738 0.58 -18.09 11.75
N MET A 739 1.09 -19.12 12.44
CA MET A 739 1.18 -20.48 11.88
C MET A 739 -0.19 -21.05 11.49
N ILE A 740 -1.25 -20.70 12.23
CA ILE A 740 -2.62 -21.17 11.95
C ILE A 740 -3.27 -20.37 10.81
N GLY A 741 -3.24 -19.04 10.84
CA GLY A 741 -3.97 -18.16 9.91
C GLY A 741 -3.19 -17.61 8.72
N GLY A 742 -1.89 -17.88 8.62
CA GLY A 742 -1.00 -17.26 7.62
C GLY A 742 -0.64 -15.79 7.94
N PRO A 743 0.03 -15.08 7.02
CA PRO A 743 0.58 -13.74 7.27
C PRO A 743 -0.42 -12.70 7.78
N LEU A 744 0.02 -11.82 8.67
CA LEU A 744 -0.85 -10.88 9.39
C LEU A 744 -1.49 -9.81 8.51
N GLN A 745 -0.87 -9.44 7.39
CA GLN A 745 -1.36 -8.40 6.47
C GLN A 745 -2.79 -8.65 5.96
N PHE A 746 -3.23 -9.92 5.89
CA PHE A 746 -4.58 -10.35 5.50
C PHE A 746 -5.59 -10.37 6.66
N ARG A 747 -5.13 -10.07 7.87
CA ARG A 747 -5.81 -10.27 9.16
C ARG A 747 -5.68 -9.07 10.11
N TRP A 748 -5.26 -7.92 9.58
CA TRP A 748 -5.24 -6.62 10.26
C TRP A 748 -6.48 -5.78 9.99
N MET A 749 -6.82 -4.90 10.94
CA MET A 749 -7.86 -3.89 10.74
C MET A 749 -7.44 -2.66 9.89
N TYR A 750 -6.16 -2.50 9.52
CA TYR A 750 -5.69 -1.35 8.73
C TYR A 750 -6.50 -1.11 7.42
N PRO A 751 -6.71 -2.09 6.52
CA PRO A 751 -7.49 -1.87 5.29
C PRO A 751 -8.97 -1.59 5.60
N ILE A 752 -9.48 -2.17 6.70
CA ILE A 752 -10.87 -2.03 7.14
C ILE A 752 -11.12 -0.61 7.68
N GLU A 753 -10.21 -0.05 8.48
CA GLU A 753 -10.29 1.34 8.93
C GLU A 753 -10.24 2.34 7.78
N GLN A 754 -9.37 2.10 6.79
CA GLN A 754 -9.30 2.91 5.57
C GLN A 754 -10.60 2.81 4.76
N TYR A 755 -11.15 1.61 4.60
CA TYR A 755 -12.42 1.40 3.94
C TYR A 755 -13.57 2.11 4.68
N MET A 756 -13.60 2.05 6.02
CA MET A 756 -14.53 2.84 6.83
C MET A 756 -14.33 4.36 6.67
N TYR A 757 -13.11 4.83 6.41
CA TYR A 757 -12.85 6.23 6.04
C TYR A 757 -13.37 6.58 4.64
N LYS A 758 -13.22 5.70 3.65
CA LYS A 758 -13.87 5.79 2.33
C LYS A 758 -15.40 5.87 2.48
N LEU A 759 -16.02 5.02 3.31
CA LEU A 759 -17.45 5.07 3.61
C LEU A 759 -17.89 6.41 4.23
N LYS A 760 -17.13 7.01 5.16
CA LYS A 760 -17.42 8.35 5.72
C LYS A 760 -17.52 9.42 4.63
N SER A 761 -16.74 9.32 3.54
CA SER A 761 -16.75 10.29 2.44
C SER A 761 -18.07 10.31 1.63
N TYR A 762 -18.87 9.25 1.71
CA TYR A 762 -20.18 9.17 1.07
C TYR A 762 -21.31 9.87 1.86
N VAL A 763 -21.06 10.35 3.08
CA VAL A 763 -22.08 11.01 3.92
C VAL A 763 -22.41 12.42 3.39
N ARG A 764 -23.27 12.48 2.37
CA ARG A 764 -23.74 13.74 1.76
C ARG A 764 -25.00 14.32 2.42
N ASN A 765 -25.87 13.50 3.01
CA ASN A 765 -27.00 13.96 3.83
C ASN A 765 -26.85 13.49 5.29
N ARG A 766 -26.56 14.43 6.19
CA ARG A 766 -26.35 14.15 7.63
C ARG A 766 -27.60 13.69 8.38
N ALA A 767 -28.80 13.92 7.86
CA ALA A 767 -30.04 13.41 8.46
C ALA A 767 -30.24 11.90 8.18
N HIS A 768 -29.60 11.37 7.13
CA HIS A 768 -29.70 9.97 6.70
C HIS A 768 -28.31 9.44 6.32
N PRO A 769 -27.38 9.27 7.29
CA PRO A 769 -25.99 8.92 6.99
C PRO A 769 -25.88 7.51 6.38
N GLU A 770 -26.54 6.48 6.92
CA GLU A 770 -26.50 5.12 6.37
C GLU A 770 -27.07 5.06 4.95
N ALA A 771 -28.10 5.85 4.66
CA ALA A 771 -28.65 5.95 3.30
C ALA A 771 -27.65 6.64 2.36
N SER A 772 -26.98 7.70 2.82
CA SER A 772 -25.94 8.36 2.03
C SER A 772 -24.76 7.42 1.74
N ILE A 773 -24.36 6.60 2.72
CA ILE A 773 -23.29 5.61 2.57
C ILE A 773 -23.70 4.50 1.62
N ALA A 774 -24.87 3.87 1.79
CA ALA A 774 -25.34 2.81 0.88
C ALA A 774 -25.52 3.29 -0.56
N GLU A 775 -26.04 4.51 -0.74
CA GLU A 775 -26.21 5.11 -2.06
C GLU A 775 -24.87 5.60 -2.66
N GLY A 776 -23.84 5.83 -1.85
CA GLY A 776 -22.47 6.05 -2.31
C GLY A 776 -21.79 4.75 -2.71
N TYR A 777 -21.84 3.74 -1.84
CA TYR A 777 -21.27 2.41 -2.07
C TYR A 777 -21.83 1.76 -3.33
N LEU A 778 -23.16 1.71 -3.56
CA LEU A 778 -23.70 1.16 -4.80
C LEU A 778 -23.14 1.85 -6.06
N ALA A 779 -22.90 3.16 -6.01
CA ALA A 779 -22.32 3.87 -7.15
C ALA A 779 -20.83 3.53 -7.33
N ASP A 780 -20.09 3.40 -6.22
CA ASP A 780 -18.69 2.98 -6.21
C ASP A 780 -18.54 1.53 -6.73
N GLU A 781 -19.46 0.65 -6.35
CA GLU A 781 -19.57 -0.75 -6.74
C GLU A 781 -19.92 -0.91 -8.23
N CYS A 782 -20.94 -0.19 -8.74
CA CYS A 782 -21.22 -0.11 -10.18
C CYS A 782 -19.99 0.36 -10.97
N MET A 783 -19.36 1.46 -10.54
CA MET A 783 -18.18 2.00 -11.23
C MET A 783 -16.99 1.02 -11.20
N THR A 784 -16.79 0.33 -10.09
CA THR A 784 -15.70 -0.64 -9.90
C THR A 784 -15.96 -1.93 -10.69
N LEU A 785 -17.23 -2.33 -10.88
CA LEU A 785 -17.58 -3.44 -11.76
C LEU A 785 -17.31 -3.09 -13.23
N CYS A 786 -17.85 -1.98 -13.73
CA CYS A 786 -17.72 -1.62 -15.14
C CYS A 786 -16.25 -1.33 -15.55
N SER A 787 -15.44 -0.76 -14.65
CA SER A 787 -14.00 -0.52 -14.91
C SER A 787 -13.13 -1.79 -14.99
N ARG A 788 -13.69 -2.99 -14.79
CA ARG A 788 -13.00 -4.25 -15.12
C ARG A 788 -13.18 -4.68 -16.58
N TYR A 789 -14.04 -3.98 -17.34
CA TYR A 789 -14.41 -4.25 -18.73
C TYR A 789 -14.02 -3.08 -19.66
N MET A 790 -13.04 -2.28 -19.25
CA MET A 790 -12.53 -1.08 -19.94
C MET A 790 -11.03 -1.00 -19.66
N HIS A 791 -10.18 -0.96 -20.68
CA HIS A 791 -8.72 -0.91 -20.56
C HIS A 791 -8.11 0.27 -21.35
N ASN A 792 -8.80 0.80 -22.38
CA ASN A 792 -8.45 2.00 -23.15
C ASN A 792 -8.73 3.33 -22.40
N ILE A 793 -9.38 3.28 -21.23
CA ILE A 793 -9.74 4.45 -20.41
C ILE A 793 -8.99 4.42 -19.07
N GLU A 794 -8.54 5.57 -18.54
CA GLU A 794 -7.94 5.65 -17.19
C GLU A 794 -8.98 5.30 -16.11
N THR A 795 -8.99 4.04 -15.65
CA THR A 795 -9.89 3.53 -14.61
C THR A 795 -9.21 3.45 -13.24
N ARG A 796 -9.83 2.80 -12.23
CA ARG A 796 -9.17 2.53 -10.95
C ARG A 796 -8.12 1.40 -11.01
N PHE A 797 -8.12 0.57 -12.05
CA PHE A 797 -7.33 -0.66 -12.10
C PHE A 797 -6.11 -0.57 -13.01
N ASN A 798 -6.16 0.25 -14.07
CA ASN A 798 -5.07 0.51 -15.02
C ASN A 798 -4.48 1.94 -14.89
N ARG A 799 -5.04 2.80 -14.01
CA ARG A 799 -4.44 4.08 -13.65
C ARG A 799 -3.03 3.87 -13.11
N GLN A 800 -2.06 4.41 -13.84
CA GLN A 800 -0.68 4.55 -13.40
C GLN A 800 -0.64 5.15 -11.98
N GLU A 801 0.08 4.46 -11.09
CA GLU A 801 0.14 4.82 -9.67
C GLU A 801 0.88 6.14 -9.42
N ARG A 802 0.81 6.66 -8.19
CA ARG A 802 1.65 7.79 -7.77
C ARG A 802 3.14 7.44 -7.90
N ASN A 803 3.48 6.16 -7.90
CA ASN A 803 4.72 5.66 -8.47
C ASN A 803 4.35 4.62 -9.56
N TYR A 804 4.51 4.93 -10.86
CA TYR A 804 4.56 3.98 -12.00
C TYR A 804 5.72 4.33 -12.97
N GLU A 805 6.62 3.41 -13.34
CA GLU A 805 7.75 3.70 -14.25
C GLU A 805 7.25 3.90 -15.69
N ASN A 806 7.95 4.69 -16.50
CA ASN A 806 7.70 4.65 -17.93
C ASN A 806 8.36 3.38 -18.51
N ALA A 807 7.73 2.21 -18.30
CA ALA A 807 8.00 0.97 -19.01
C ALA A 807 7.56 1.05 -20.48
N ASN A 808 8.08 2.06 -21.17
CA ASN A 808 8.11 2.22 -22.62
C ASN A 808 9.52 1.86 -23.12
N GLY A 809 10.16 0.88 -22.48
CA GLY A 809 11.23 0.14 -23.13
C GLY A 809 10.61 -0.65 -24.27
N SER A 810 11.12 -0.46 -25.47
CA SER A 810 10.97 -1.44 -26.54
C SER A 810 11.79 -2.67 -26.18
N ASP A 811 11.26 -3.88 -26.36
CA ASP A 811 11.93 -5.18 -26.10
C ASP A 811 13.19 -5.45 -26.98
N GLU A 812 13.72 -4.41 -27.65
CA GLU A 812 14.84 -4.43 -28.61
C GLU A 812 15.94 -3.38 -28.25
N ALA A 813 15.99 -2.92 -27.00
CA ALA A 813 16.97 -1.96 -26.49
C ALA A 813 17.93 -2.59 -25.47
N LEU A 814 19.18 -2.11 -25.43
CA LEU A 814 20.19 -2.52 -24.43
C LEU A 814 19.67 -2.28 -23.00
N ASP A 815 19.97 -3.17 -22.05
CA ASP A 815 19.35 -3.08 -20.71
C ASP A 815 19.75 -1.80 -19.96
N ILE A 816 20.95 -1.29 -20.21
CA ILE A 816 21.39 -0.02 -19.63
C ILE A 816 20.53 1.18 -20.08
N PHE A 817 19.79 1.05 -21.19
CA PHE A 817 18.81 2.04 -21.66
C PHE A 817 17.36 1.73 -21.25
N SER A 818 17.05 0.53 -20.75
CA SER A 818 15.70 0.18 -20.24
C SER A 818 15.37 1.03 -18.99
N HIS A 819 16.35 1.20 -18.12
CA HIS A 819 16.30 1.90 -16.83
C HIS A 819 16.31 3.45 -16.92
N SER A 820 15.68 4.03 -17.94
CA SER A 820 15.77 5.47 -18.26
C SER A 820 15.15 6.44 -17.22
N GLY A 821 14.32 5.95 -16.30
CA GLY A 821 13.81 6.69 -15.14
C GLY A 821 12.89 7.88 -15.46
N ARG A 822 12.60 8.73 -14.45
CA ARG A 822 11.72 9.91 -14.63
C ARG A 822 12.05 11.08 -13.70
N GLY A 823 12.36 12.24 -14.29
CA GLY A 823 12.44 13.52 -13.57
C GLY A 823 11.08 14.03 -13.10
N LEU A 824 10.98 14.40 -11.81
CA LEU A 824 9.74 14.90 -11.18
C LEU A 824 9.59 16.44 -11.24
N GLY A 825 10.48 17.14 -11.93
CA GLY A 825 10.54 18.60 -11.98
C GLY A 825 11.30 19.13 -13.20
N ALA A 826 11.38 20.44 -13.33
CA ALA A 826 12.09 21.08 -14.45
C ALA A 826 13.61 20.83 -14.34
N PRO A 827 14.25 20.27 -15.37
CA PRO A 827 15.69 20.01 -15.36
C PRO A 827 16.50 21.30 -15.53
N THR A 828 17.72 21.31 -14.97
CA THR A 828 18.70 22.38 -15.18
C THR A 828 19.79 21.86 -16.11
N VAL A 829 20.03 22.51 -17.25
CA VAL A 829 21.18 22.18 -18.10
C VAL A 829 22.44 22.78 -17.44
N ILE A 830 23.47 21.96 -17.28
CA ILE A 830 24.74 22.32 -16.64
C ILE A 830 25.86 22.01 -17.63
N SER A 831 26.91 22.83 -17.66
CA SER A 831 28.15 22.51 -18.38
C SER A 831 29.15 21.90 -17.40
N VAL A 832 29.73 20.76 -17.74
CA VAL A 832 30.59 19.94 -16.86
C VAL A 832 31.97 19.72 -17.51
N PRO A 833 33.06 19.67 -16.71
CA PRO A 833 34.39 19.32 -17.20
C PRO A 833 34.40 17.99 -17.94
N ARG A 834 35.08 17.95 -19.10
CA ARG A 834 35.13 16.75 -19.96
C ARG A 834 35.54 15.47 -19.21
N ARG A 835 36.49 15.57 -18.25
CA ARG A 835 36.92 14.44 -17.40
C ARG A 835 35.77 13.80 -16.61
N GLU A 836 34.83 14.58 -16.08
CA GLU A 836 33.67 14.04 -15.35
C GLU A 836 32.66 13.36 -16.30
N MET A 837 32.53 13.85 -17.54
CA MET A 837 31.74 13.17 -18.58
C MET A 837 32.41 11.87 -19.06
N ASP A 838 33.74 11.88 -19.24
CA ASP A 838 34.52 10.70 -19.58
C ASP A 838 34.41 9.64 -18.46
N GLN A 839 34.62 10.01 -17.18
CA GLN A 839 34.45 9.12 -16.02
C GLN A 839 33.03 8.54 -15.90
N ALA A 840 32.00 9.36 -16.10
CA ALA A 840 30.61 8.89 -16.07
C ALA A 840 30.29 7.93 -17.23
N HIS A 841 30.89 8.16 -18.41
CA HIS A 841 30.76 7.29 -19.57
C HIS A 841 31.55 5.98 -19.40
N ASP A 842 32.75 6.03 -18.83
CA ASP A 842 33.55 4.85 -18.49
C ASP A 842 32.84 3.96 -17.47
N TYR A 843 32.22 4.56 -16.44
CA TYR A 843 31.40 3.80 -15.49
C TYR A 843 30.22 3.12 -16.19
N ILE A 844 29.56 3.81 -17.13
CA ILE A 844 28.48 3.25 -17.94
C ILE A 844 28.98 2.07 -18.80
N LEU A 845 30.14 2.18 -19.46
CA LEU A 845 30.72 1.09 -20.25
C LEU A 845 31.12 -0.10 -19.39
N LYS A 846 31.80 0.14 -18.25
CA LYS A 846 32.18 -0.89 -17.26
C LYS A 846 30.96 -1.65 -16.69
N ASN A 847 29.77 -1.04 -16.67
CA ASN A 847 28.55 -1.62 -16.09
C ASN A 847 27.46 -1.96 -17.15
N CYS A 848 27.83 -2.13 -18.42
CA CYS A 848 26.93 -2.57 -19.49
C CYS A 848 27.28 -4.02 -19.87
N ASP A 849 26.32 -4.95 -19.78
CA ASP A 849 26.57 -6.39 -20.00
C ASP A 849 27.00 -6.68 -21.44
N GLU A 850 26.39 -5.98 -22.40
CA GLU A 850 26.67 -6.08 -23.84
C GLU A 850 28.05 -5.50 -24.23
N VAL A 851 28.72 -4.80 -23.30
CA VAL A 851 30.08 -4.24 -23.48
C VAL A 851 31.16 -5.11 -22.83
N GLN A 852 30.79 -6.03 -21.91
CA GLN A 852 31.76 -6.91 -21.23
C GLN A 852 32.63 -7.75 -22.18
N PRO A 853 32.12 -8.32 -23.30
CA PRO A 853 32.95 -9.07 -24.24
C PRO A 853 34.05 -8.20 -24.87
N PHE A 854 33.73 -6.94 -25.19
CA PHE A 854 34.68 -5.98 -25.76
C PHE A 854 35.73 -5.54 -24.72
N LEU A 855 35.32 -5.34 -23.46
CA LEU A 855 36.25 -5.07 -22.35
C LEU A 855 37.21 -6.24 -22.14
N GLN A 856 36.71 -7.48 -22.19
CA GLN A 856 37.55 -8.68 -22.08
C GLN A 856 38.55 -8.77 -23.23
N GLU A 857 38.09 -8.72 -24.50
CA GLU A 857 38.96 -8.78 -25.69
C GLU A 857 40.05 -7.69 -25.67
N TYR A 858 39.69 -6.47 -25.28
CA TYR A 858 40.66 -5.39 -25.15
C TYR A 858 41.66 -5.63 -24.01
N SER A 859 41.22 -6.14 -22.86
CA SER A 859 42.10 -6.47 -21.73
C SER A 859 43.07 -7.62 -22.02
N GLU A 860 42.64 -8.64 -22.76
CA GLU A 860 43.49 -9.77 -23.17
C GLU A 860 44.55 -9.36 -24.19
N THR A 861 44.27 -8.35 -25.02
CA THR A 861 45.20 -7.82 -26.03
C THR A 861 46.07 -6.68 -25.51
N HIS A 862 45.60 -5.92 -24.51
CA HIS A 862 46.25 -4.75 -23.93
C HIS A 862 46.20 -4.77 -22.39
N PRO A 863 46.91 -5.68 -21.71
CA PRO A 863 46.92 -5.76 -20.25
C PRO A 863 47.57 -4.51 -19.62
N ILE A 864 47.01 -4.04 -18.51
CA ILE A 864 47.45 -2.83 -17.80
C ILE A 864 48.90 -3.00 -17.28
N ASP A 865 49.15 -4.11 -16.59
CA ASP A 865 50.34 -4.41 -15.79
C ASP A 865 51.69 -4.29 -16.54
N ASP A 866 51.73 -4.62 -17.84
CA ASP A 866 52.99 -4.79 -18.61
C ASP A 866 53.33 -3.58 -19.50
N SER A 867 52.54 -2.49 -19.40
CA SER A 867 52.59 -1.35 -20.33
C SER A 867 53.11 -0.04 -19.73
N GLY A 868 52.99 0.14 -18.40
CA GLY A 868 53.30 1.41 -17.73
C GLY A 868 52.30 2.55 -18.00
N ILE A 869 51.14 2.23 -18.59
CA ILE A 869 50.04 3.15 -18.91
C ILE A 869 49.12 3.30 -17.67
N THR A 870 48.59 4.49 -17.42
CA THR A 870 47.63 4.72 -16.32
C THR A 870 46.21 4.23 -16.66
N GLU A 871 45.36 3.97 -15.66
CA GLU A 871 43.97 3.51 -15.91
C GLU A 871 43.16 4.54 -16.71
N GLU A 872 43.39 5.85 -16.52
CA GLU A 872 42.74 6.90 -17.32
C GLU A 872 43.14 6.82 -18.81
N GLU A 873 44.42 6.58 -19.09
CA GLU A 873 44.94 6.42 -20.46
C GLU A 873 44.50 5.09 -21.09
N TRP A 874 44.47 4.00 -20.32
CA TRP A 874 43.92 2.71 -20.77
C TRP A 874 42.45 2.85 -21.17
N SER A 875 41.66 3.52 -20.33
CA SER A 875 40.24 3.78 -20.58
C SER A 875 40.04 4.68 -21.81
N GLU A 876 40.86 5.73 -22.01
CA GLU A 876 40.76 6.57 -23.21
C GLU A 876 41.10 5.79 -24.50
N ASN A 877 42.03 4.83 -24.42
CA ASN A 877 42.39 3.98 -25.55
C ASN A 877 41.31 2.92 -25.83
N PHE A 878 40.71 2.32 -24.80
CA PHE A 878 39.52 1.46 -24.93
C PHE A 878 38.36 2.22 -25.58
N ARG A 879 38.02 3.43 -25.11
CA ARG A 879 36.93 4.26 -25.69
C ARG A 879 37.13 4.53 -27.18
N LYS A 880 38.37 4.70 -27.65
CA LYS A 880 38.68 4.86 -29.09
C LYS A 880 38.50 3.55 -29.86
N TRP A 881 39.09 2.46 -29.35
CA TRP A 881 39.01 1.15 -30.01
C TRP A 881 37.56 0.65 -30.12
N PHE A 882 36.82 0.65 -29.01
CA PHE A 882 35.42 0.22 -28.96
C PHE A 882 34.53 1.01 -29.92
N LYS A 883 34.78 2.32 -30.08
CA LYS A 883 34.07 3.17 -31.02
C LYS A 883 34.29 2.78 -32.48
N ASP A 884 35.54 2.47 -32.84
CA ASP A 884 35.91 2.12 -34.21
C ASP A 884 35.48 0.69 -34.55
N GLU A 885 35.60 -0.26 -33.61
CA GLU A 885 35.17 -1.66 -33.78
C GLU A 885 33.64 -1.77 -33.93
N VAL A 886 32.85 -1.14 -33.05
CA VAL A 886 31.38 -1.12 -33.18
C VAL A 886 30.93 -0.42 -34.47
N ALA A 887 31.70 0.54 -35.00
CA ALA A 887 31.40 1.14 -36.30
C ALA A 887 31.57 0.13 -37.45
N LEU A 888 32.60 -0.72 -37.42
CA LEU A 888 32.82 -1.80 -38.40
C LEU A 888 31.73 -2.89 -38.30
N LEU A 889 31.31 -3.25 -37.08
CA LEU A 889 30.22 -4.19 -36.86
C LEU A 889 28.87 -3.65 -37.39
N TYR A 890 28.58 -2.37 -37.20
CA TYR A 890 27.35 -1.74 -37.69
C TYR A 890 27.27 -1.63 -39.23
N GLU A 891 28.39 -1.55 -39.94
CA GLU A 891 28.34 -1.61 -41.42
C GLU A 891 27.81 -2.95 -41.93
N ASN A 892 28.07 -4.03 -41.17
CA ASN A 892 27.68 -5.40 -41.49
C ASN A 892 26.31 -5.81 -40.90
N ASN A 893 25.95 -5.33 -39.70
CA ASN A 893 24.67 -5.60 -39.04
C ASN A 893 23.97 -4.31 -38.60
N LYS A 894 22.75 -4.07 -39.08
CA LYS A 894 21.95 -2.85 -38.84
C LYS A 894 20.72 -3.12 -37.99
N SER A 895 20.84 -4.04 -37.02
CA SER A 895 19.82 -4.27 -35.98
C SER A 895 19.66 -3.04 -35.08
N LYS A 896 18.52 -2.95 -34.39
CA LYS A 896 18.24 -1.85 -33.45
C LYS A 896 19.20 -1.86 -32.25
N GLU A 897 19.53 -3.06 -31.78
CA GLU A 897 20.61 -3.35 -30.83
C GLU A 897 21.96 -2.77 -31.28
N MET A 898 22.39 -2.99 -32.53
CA MET A 898 23.67 -2.46 -33.02
C MET A 898 23.62 -0.93 -33.26
N GLU A 899 22.45 -0.35 -33.57
CA GLU A 899 22.25 1.10 -33.55
C GLU A 899 22.40 1.67 -32.12
N ASN A 900 21.93 0.95 -31.11
CA ASN A 900 22.07 1.32 -29.70
C ASN A 900 23.52 1.16 -29.20
N LEU A 901 24.24 0.10 -29.59
CA LEU A 901 25.68 -0.04 -29.31
C LEU A 901 26.50 1.06 -29.99
N LEU A 902 26.18 1.41 -31.23
CA LEU A 902 26.83 2.52 -31.96
C LEU A 902 26.50 3.89 -31.34
N SER A 903 25.32 4.05 -30.76
CA SER A 903 24.95 5.22 -29.95
C SER A 903 25.81 5.31 -28.68
N LEU A 904 26.00 4.18 -27.99
CA LEU A 904 26.79 4.08 -26.77
C LEU A 904 28.28 4.31 -27.03
N SER A 905 28.89 3.61 -28.00
CA SER A 905 30.33 3.67 -28.31
C SER A 905 30.80 5.04 -28.85
N ARG A 906 29.87 5.86 -29.36
CA ARG A 906 30.15 7.24 -29.78
C ARG A 906 30.25 8.23 -28.62
N GLY A 907 29.83 7.84 -27.42
CA GLY A 907 29.82 8.66 -26.22
C GLY A 907 28.59 9.56 -26.08
N PRO A 908 28.42 10.18 -24.90
CA PRO A 908 27.28 11.04 -24.61
C PRO A 908 27.31 12.35 -25.41
N THR A 909 26.12 12.94 -25.61
CA THR A 909 25.99 14.24 -26.29
C THR A 909 26.44 15.40 -25.39
N GLU A 910 26.85 16.53 -25.99
CA GLU A 910 27.49 17.67 -25.28
C GLU A 910 26.62 18.39 -24.23
N TYR A 911 25.37 17.96 -24.02
CA TYR A 911 24.42 18.59 -23.09
C TYR A 911 23.74 17.54 -22.20
N TRP A 912 23.97 17.63 -20.89
CA TRP A 912 23.31 16.80 -19.87
C TRP A 912 22.37 17.62 -19.00
N ARG A 913 21.48 16.95 -18.27
CA ARG A 913 20.49 17.57 -17.40
C ARG A 913 20.67 17.15 -15.94
N GLY A 914 20.97 18.13 -15.09
CA GLY A 914 21.13 17.96 -13.65
C GLY A 914 20.02 18.65 -12.83
N CYS A 915 20.01 18.36 -11.53
CA CYS A 915 19.21 19.10 -10.54
C CYS A 915 19.97 19.14 -9.20
N LEU A 916 20.13 20.33 -8.62
CA LEU A 916 21.02 20.59 -7.49
C LEU A 916 20.50 20.08 -6.13
N ARG A 917 21.13 19.06 -5.48
CA ARG A 917 21.04 18.89 -4.01
C ARG A 917 22.00 17.94 -3.20
N ASN A 918 23.33 18.10 -3.33
CA ASN A 918 24.33 18.01 -2.24
C ASN A 918 24.54 16.69 -1.42
N THR A 919 25.81 16.21 -1.31
CA THR A 919 26.36 15.04 -0.54
C THR A 919 25.83 13.65 -0.92
N GLY A 920 26.62 12.57 -1.08
CA GLY A 920 27.37 11.84 -0.05
C GLY A 920 27.68 10.31 -0.23
N ASP A 921 27.38 9.62 -1.35
CA ASP A 921 27.74 8.20 -1.69
C ASP A 921 29.04 7.98 -2.52
N GLY A 922 29.30 6.71 -2.76
CA GLY A 922 31.57 4.47 -3.12
C GLY A 922 32.62 3.90 -2.11
N ASP A 923 32.22 3.11 -1.11
CA ASP A 923 32.16 1.62 -1.07
C ASP A 923 33.16 0.66 -1.77
N GLU A 924 33.50 -0.44 -1.06
CA GLU A 924 33.70 -1.81 -1.61
C GLU A 924 33.00 -2.90 -0.77
N ASN A 925 32.63 -3.99 -1.45
CA ASN A 925 31.97 -5.24 -1.04
C ASN A 925 31.52 -5.40 0.45
N MET A 926 30.50 -4.63 0.84
CA MET A 926 29.71 -4.77 2.07
C MET A 926 28.24 -4.39 1.76
N ASP A 927 27.36 -4.30 2.77
CA ASP A 927 26.33 -3.26 2.70
C ASP A 927 26.96 -1.94 3.07
N TYR A 928 26.67 -0.93 2.27
CA TYR A 928 27.63 0.14 2.04
C TYR A 928 26.90 1.41 1.50
N TYR A 929 27.44 2.61 1.79
CA TYR A 929 26.61 3.70 2.32
C TYR A 929 27.04 5.16 2.04
N GLY A 930 26.07 5.97 1.60
CA GLY A 930 26.16 7.43 1.64
C GLY A 930 24.82 8.16 1.41
N VAL A 931 24.86 9.26 0.65
CA VAL A 931 23.73 10.15 0.31
C VAL A 931 23.84 10.56 -1.18
N VAL A 932 22.78 10.85 -1.92
CA VAL A 932 22.93 11.22 -3.36
C VAL A 932 23.22 12.72 -3.54
N THR A 933 24.37 13.13 -4.13
CA THR A 933 24.66 14.58 -4.37
C THR A 933 23.81 15.14 -5.50
N GLU A 934 23.75 14.40 -6.61
CA GLU A 934 23.26 14.87 -7.89
C GLU A 934 22.63 13.67 -8.61
N ILE A 935 21.50 13.90 -9.28
CA ILE A 935 20.89 12.93 -10.19
C ILE A 935 21.16 13.44 -11.61
N VAL A 936 21.70 12.55 -12.44
CA VAL A 936 22.38 12.87 -13.69
C VAL A 936 21.67 12.17 -14.85
N GLU A 937 20.92 12.92 -15.66
CA GLU A 937 20.39 12.42 -16.95
C GLU A 937 21.46 12.60 -18.03
N ILE A 938 22.10 11.50 -18.45
CA ILE A 938 23.04 11.46 -19.58
C ILE A 938 22.28 11.05 -20.83
N GLN A 939 22.33 11.87 -21.88
CA GLN A 939 21.64 11.62 -23.15
C GLN A 939 22.62 11.22 -24.26
N TYR A 940 22.31 10.12 -24.93
CA TYR A 940 23.04 9.57 -26.08
C TYR A 940 22.28 9.84 -27.39
N LEU A 941 22.82 9.34 -28.52
CA LEU A 941 22.15 9.41 -29.82
C LEU A 941 20.88 8.53 -29.84
N GLY A 942 20.00 8.73 -30.83
CA GLY A 942 18.68 8.09 -30.89
C GLY A 942 17.65 8.62 -29.89
N GLY A 943 18.07 9.33 -28.84
CA GLY A 943 17.21 9.81 -27.76
C GLY A 943 17.33 9.01 -26.46
N ASN A 944 18.16 7.95 -26.47
CA ASN A 944 18.44 7.06 -25.35
C ASN A 944 19.04 7.84 -24.16
N ARG A 945 18.72 7.40 -22.93
CA ARG A 945 19.16 8.08 -21.69
C ARG A 945 19.52 7.09 -20.62
N ILE A 946 20.50 7.46 -19.79
CA ILE A 946 20.94 6.72 -18.62
C ILE A 946 20.88 7.64 -17.41
N MET A 947 20.41 7.12 -16.28
CA MET A 947 20.30 7.83 -15.00
C MET A 947 21.41 7.37 -14.05
N LEU A 948 22.37 8.25 -13.78
CA LEU A 948 23.39 8.04 -12.75
C LEU A 948 23.05 8.84 -11.48
N PHE A 949 23.47 8.33 -10.33
CA PHE A 949 23.57 9.08 -9.08
C PHE A 949 25.05 9.42 -8.84
N ARG A 950 25.38 10.71 -8.72
CA ARG A 950 26.73 11.21 -8.41
C ARG A 950 26.81 11.66 -6.97
N CYS A 951 27.94 11.42 -6.31
CA CYS A 951 27.96 11.24 -4.86
C CYS A 951 29.33 11.59 -4.17
N ASN A 952 29.47 11.49 -2.81
CA ASN A 952 30.79 11.44 -2.11
C ASN A 952 30.88 10.58 -0.77
N TRP A 953 31.33 9.31 -0.85
CA TRP A 953 31.16 8.14 0.08
C TRP A 953 31.64 8.27 1.55
N TRP A 954 31.17 7.35 2.43
CA TRP A 954 31.67 7.14 3.81
C TRP A 954 32.58 5.90 3.97
N ASP A 955 33.46 5.92 4.98
CA ASP A 955 34.38 4.82 5.30
C ASP A 955 33.67 3.61 5.92
N VAL A 956 33.52 2.55 5.12
CA VAL A 956 33.01 1.23 5.55
C VAL A 956 34.12 0.19 5.81
N PHE A 957 35.37 0.46 5.39
CA PHE A 957 36.49 -0.47 5.54
C PHE A 957 36.98 -0.58 6.98
N ASP A 958 37.13 0.55 7.67
CA ASP A 958 37.59 0.56 9.05
C ASP A 958 36.48 0.09 10.00
N LYS A 959 36.45 -1.23 10.28
CA LYS A 959 35.53 -1.91 11.22
C LYS A 959 35.63 -1.44 12.69
N VAL A 960 36.46 -0.44 13.01
CA VAL A 960 36.64 0.13 14.35
C VAL A 960 36.26 1.62 14.39
N ARG A 961 36.60 2.38 13.34
CA ARG A 961 36.47 3.84 13.27
C ARG A 961 35.52 4.34 12.18
N GLY A 962 35.30 3.57 11.12
CA GLY A 962 34.40 3.88 10.00
C GLY A 962 33.00 3.31 10.22
N ILE A 963 32.90 1.98 10.29
CA ILE A 963 31.64 1.24 10.51
C ILE A 963 31.69 0.41 11.80
N LYS A 964 30.52 0.21 12.43
CA LYS A 964 30.30 -0.70 13.56
C LYS A 964 28.96 -1.40 13.41
N GLU A 965 28.94 -2.69 13.72
CA GLU A 965 27.72 -3.47 13.95
C GLU A 965 27.60 -3.77 15.46
N ASP A 966 26.41 -4.12 15.95
CA ASP A 966 26.19 -4.53 17.34
C ASP A 966 25.49 -5.87 17.47
N GLU A 967 25.26 -6.30 18.72
CA GLU A 967 24.62 -7.59 19.06
C GLU A 967 23.18 -7.78 18.52
N TYR A 968 22.57 -6.74 17.93
CA TYR A 968 21.26 -6.80 17.27
C TYR A 968 21.34 -6.66 15.75
N GLY A 969 22.53 -6.52 15.15
CA GLY A 969 22.71 -6.22 13.72
C GLY A 969 22.47 -4.75 13.36
N THR A 970 22.53 -3.82 14.32
CA THR A 970 22.36 -2.39 14.03
C THR A 970 23.66 -1.80 13.52
N ILE A 971 23.67 -1.31 12.28
CA ILE A 971 24.84 -0.70 11.64
C ILE A 971 24.92 0.80 11.96
N SER A 972 26.01 1.21 12.63
CA SER A 972 26.39 2.60 12.88
C SER A 972 27.62 2.98 12.03
N ILE A 973 27.58 4.14 11.37
CA ILE A 973 28.60 4.63 10.43
C ILE A 973 29.09 6.03 10.85
N ASN A 974 30.39 6.28 10.76
CA ASN A 974 31.03 7.54 11.10
C ASN A 974 30.99 8.54 9.93
N CYS A 975 29.95 9.36 9.85
CA CYS A 975 29.79 10.33 8.75
C CYS A 975 30.85 11.46 8.71
N ASN A 976 31.83 11.48 9.63
CA ASN A 976 33.01 12.37 9.57
C ASN A 976 34.21 11.73 8.85
N ARG A 977 34.15 10.43 8.51
CA ARG A 977 35.17 9.74 7.71
C ARG A 977 34.59 9.46 6.34
N GLN A 978 35.07 10.20 5.34
CA GLN A 978 34.75 9.95 3.95
C GLN A 978 35.74 8.96 3.35
N LEU A 979 35.23 8.10 2.48
CA LEU A 979 36.03 7.19 1.67
C LEU A 979 36.47 7.92 0.40
N LYS A 980 37.77 7.90 0.12
CA LYS A 980 38.34 8.47 -1.09
C LYS A 980 38.29 7.44 -2.21
N THR A 981 37.58 7.76 -3.26
CA THR A 981 37.54 7.04 -4.53
C THR A 981 37.41 8.06 -5.66
N ASP A 982 37.98 7.74 -6.83
CA ASP A 982 37.82 8.51 -8.06
C ASP A 982 36.60 8.06 -8.89
N GLU A 983 35.80 7.11 -8.38
CA GLU A 983 34.51 6.66 -8.94
C GLU A 983 33.31 7.19 -8.12
N PRO A 984 32.84 8.44 -8.34
CA PRO A 984 31.75 9.06 -7.58
C PRO A 984 30.35 8.77 -8.12
N PHE A 985 30.20 7.91 -9.13
CA PHE A 985 28.92 7.61 -9.80
C PHE A 985 28.46 6.17 -9.55
N ILE A 986 27.14 5.94 -9.54
CA ILE A 986 26.51 4.62 -9.70
C ILE A 986 25.30 4.71 -10.65
N LEU A 987 24.89 3.58 -11.23
CA LEU A 987 23.60 3.47 -11.93
C LEU A 987 22.45 3.58 -10.92
N ALA A 988 21.35 4.23 -11.30
CA ALA A 988 20.17 4.34 -10.44
C ALA A 988 19.58 2.96 -10.04
N SER A 989 19.75 1.93 -10.88
CA SER A 989 19.35 0.55 -10.64
C SER A 989 20.21 -0.20 -9.60
N GLN A 990 21.41 0.31 -9.29
CA GLN A 990 22.31 -0.27 -8.27
C GLN A 990 21.98 0.23 -6.85
N ALA A 991 21.21 1.32 -6.73
CA ALA A 991 20.92 1.96 -5.44
C ALA A 991 19.75 1.31 -4.70
N ARG A 992 19.99 0.86 -3.45
CA ARG A 992 18.94 0.40 -2.53
C ARG A 992 18.49 1.53 -1.61
N GLN A 993 17.18 1.64 -1.34
CA GLN A 993 16.64 2.72 -0.51
C GLN A 993 16.91 2.47 0.99
N ALA A 994 17.37 3.51 1.68
CA ALA A 994 17.68 3.48 3.10
C ALA A 994 17.33 4.82 3.78
N PHE A 995 17.31 4.84 5.12
CA PHE A 995 17.33 6.07 5.90
C PHE A 995 18.43 6.08 6.95
N TYR A 996 18.82 7.29 7.35
CA TYR A 996 19.85 7.53 8.36
C TYR A 996 19.25 8.24 9.59
N ALA A 997 19.63 7.77 10.77
CA ALA A 997 19.18 8.33 12.05
C ALA A 997 20.37 8.59 12.99
N THR A 998 20.31 9.64 13.81
CA THR A 998 21.43 10.04 14.69
C THR A 998 21.74 8.96 15.74
N ASP A 999 22.99 8.49 15.82
CA ASP A 999 23.37 7.49 16.82
C ASP A 999 23.39 8.10 18.24
N ASN A 1000 22.65 7.49 19.16
CA ASN A 1000 22.62 7.90 20.56
C ASN A 1000 23.77 7.33 21.42
N ILE A 1001 24.63 6.46 20.87
CA ILE A 1001 25.87 6.00 21.50
C ILE A 1001 27.06 6.81 20.99
N ASN A 1002 27.32 6.78 19.68
CA ASN A 1002 28.50 7.39 19.07
C ASN A 1002 28.19 8.80 18.52
N LYS A 1003 28.74 9.86 19.13
CA LYS A 1003 28.56 11.23 18.62
C LYS A 1003 29.19 11.41 17.24
N GLY A 1004 28.46 11.99 16.30
CA GLY A 1004 28.91 12.17 14.93
C GLY A 1004 28.80 10.90 14.07
N TRP A 1005 28.06 9.89 14.52
CA TRP A 1005 27.76 8.70 13.75
C TRP A 1005 26.25 8.67 13.42
N VAL A 1006 25.91 8.01 12.32
CA VAL A 1006 24.54 7.74 11.91
C VAL A 1006 24.29 6.24 11.88
N ILE A 1007 23.10 5.84 12.30
CA ILE A 1007 22.58 4.49 12.11
C ILE A 1007 22.03 4.41 10.69
N ALA A 1008 22.40 3.37 9.95
CA ALA A 1008 21.78 3.05 8.66
C ALA A 1008 20.66 2.02 8.85
N SER A 1009 19.54 2.22 8.17
CA SER A 1009 18.44 1.26 8.07
C SER A 1009 18.04 1.10 6.62
N LYS A 1010 18.10 -0.12 6.08
CA LYS A 1010 17.51 -0.46 4.77
C LYS A 1010 15.99 -0.27 4.82
N THR A 1011 15.37 -0.07 3.66
CA THR A 1011 13.91 0.00 3.48
C THR A 1011 13.53 -0.47 2.08
N GLN A 1012 12.49 -1.30 1.94
CA GLN A 1012 11.98 -1.62 0.60
C GLN A 1012 11.23 -0.43 -0.01
N PRO A 1013 11.44 -0.10 -1.31
CA PRO A 1013 10.64 0.90 -2.00
C PRO A 1013 9.15 0.55 -2.07
N ARG A 1014 8.32 1.59 -2.17
CA ARG A 1014 6.87 1.47 -2.29
C ARG A 1014 6.46 0.71 -3.56
N ASN A 1015 5.70 -0.37 -3.36
CA ASN A 1015 5.08 -1.25 -4.36
C ASN A 1015 5.97 -2.28 -5.08
N LEU A 1016 7.24 -2.47 -4.70
CA LEU A 1016 8.01 -3.62 -5.17
C LEU A 1016 7.63 -4.90 -4.39
N LEU A 1017 7.28 -5.94 -5.14
CA LEU A 1017 7.50 -7.34 -4.79
C LEU A 1017 8.64 -7.83 -5.68
N ASP A 1018 9.58 -8.57 -5.10
CA ASP A 1018 10.65 -9.22 -5.85
C ASP A 1018 10.08 -10.48 -6.52
N ASP A 1019 9.98 -10.48 -7.86
CA ASP A 1019 9.45 -11.63 -8.61
C ASP A 1019 10.48 -12.77 -8.67
N ASP A 1020 10.36 -13.68 -7.71
CA ASP A 1020 10.91 -15.05 -7.66
C ASP A 1020 12.44 -15.26 -7.80
N SER A 1021 13.28 -14.21 -7.67
CA SER A 1021 14.74 -14.33 -7.48
C SER A 1021 15.26 -13.57 -6.24
N ASP A 1022 16.00 -14.26 -5.38
CA ASP A 1022 16.75 -13.78 -4.20
C ASP A 1022 16.00 -12.87 -3.21
N VAL A 1023 15.17 -13.51 -2.38
CA VAL A 1023 14.50 -12.90 -1.22
C VAL A 1023 15.51 -12.62 -0.10
N ASP A 1024 15.99 -11.38 -0.03
CA ASP A 1024 16.69 -10.82 1.14
C ASP A 1024 15.81 -11.02 2.41
N GLU A 1025 16.36 -11.57 3.50
CA GLU A 1025 15.57 -12.25 4.55
C GLU A 1025 14.69 -11.33 5.46
N GLN A 1026 14.49 -10.06 5.11
CA GLN A 1026 13.85 -9.03 5.97
C GLN A 1026 12.89 -8.10 5.18
N SER A 1027 11.91 -8.66 4.45
CA SER A 1027 10.95 -7.88 3.64
C SER A 1027 9.72 -7.36 4.41
N GLU A 1028 9.58 -6.04 4.49
CA GLU A 1028 8.64 -5.31 5.37
C GLU A 1028 7.29 -4.93 4.72
N ALA A 1029 6.25 -4.74 5.53
CA ALA A 1029 4.84 -4.65 5.10
C ALA A 1029 4.28 -3.21 4.96
N TYR A 1030 4.64 -2.49 3.88
CA TYR A 1030 4.10 -1.15 3.59
C TYR A 1030 2.69 -1.17 2.98
N GLN A 1031 1.66 -0.99 3.80
CA GLN A 1031 0.27 -0.98 3.33
C GLN A 1031 -0.17 0.33 2.65
N GLN A 1032 -0.95 0.18 1.58
CA GLN A 1032 -1.40 1.25 0.67
C GLN A 1032 -2.29 2.31 1.35
N SER A 1033 -2.34 3.51 0.76
CA SER A 1033 -3.29 4.57 1.15
C SER A 1033 -3.84 5.33 -0.08
N GLU A 1034 -5.08 5.02 -0.50
CA GLU A 1034 -5.70 5.58 -1.72
C GLU A 1034 -6.14 7.07 -1.63
N PHE A 1035 -5.98 7.73 -0.47
CA PHE A 1035 -6.76 8.94 -0.14
C PHE A 1035 -6.01 10.28 -0.01
N ASP A 1036 -4.84 10.42 -0.65
CA ASP A 1036 -4.16 11.71 -0.84
C ASP A 1036 -4.10 12.15 -2.33
N ARG A 1037 -4.04 13.48 -2.56
CA ARG A 1037 -4.05 14.13 -3.89
C ARG A 1037 -3.46 15.54 -3.80
N PRO A 1038 -2.75 16.04 -4.83
CA PRO A 1038 -1.77 15.39 -5.72
C PRO A 1038 -0.38 15.37 -5.01
N THR A 1039 0.78 14.99 -5.57
CA THR A 1039 1.30 15.09 -6.95
C THR A 1039 2.38 14.04 -7.28
N TYR A 1040 2.52 13.78 -8.59
CA TYR A 1040 3.59 13.11 -9.37
C TYR A 1040 3.92 11.61 -9.17
N VAL A 1041 4.02 10.97 -10.36
CA VAL A 1041 4.43 9.61 -10.81
C VAL A 1041 5.97 9.47 -10.76
N ALA A 1042 6.63 8.42 -10.22
CA ALA A 1042 6.99 7.17 -10.92
C ALA A 1042 7.55 6.03 -10.03
N SER A 1043 7.55 4.78 -10.54
CA SER A 1043 8.09 3.53 -9.94
C SER A 1043 9.21 2.94 -10.79
N SER A 1044 9.47 1.64 -10.57
CA SER A 1044 10.21 0.60 -11.29
C SER A 1044 9.34 -0.25 -12.27
N SER A 1045 9.95 -0.92 -13.26
CA SER A 1045 9.63 -2.31 -13.72
C SER A 1045 10.47 -2.78 -14.94
N THR A 1046 10.81 -4.08 -15.08
CA THR A 1046 12.06 -4.74 -14.62
C THR A 1046 12.16 -6.21 -15.13
N SER A 1047 13.16 -6.57 -15.96
CA SER A 1047 13.35 -7.94 -16.53
C SER A 1047 14.67 -8.07 -17.31
N ALA A 1048 15.35 -9.23 -17.45
CA ALA A 1048 15.29 -10.53 -16.76
C ALA A 1048 16.52 -11.45 -17.06
N SER A 1049 16.89 -12.30 -16.09
CA SER A 1049 17.73 -13.53 -16.18
C SER A 1049 19.04 -13.57 -16.99
N SER A 1050 20.16 -13.26 -16.32
CA SER A 1050 21.32 -14.17 -16.25
C SER A 1050 22.00 -14.07 -14.87
N GLU A 1051 22.79 -15.07 -14.45
CA GLU A 1051 23.42 -15.12 -13.11
C GLU A 1051 24.64 -14.19 -13.02
N ILE A 1052 24.41 -12.89 -12.82
CA ILE A 1052 25.45 -11.85 -12.76
C ILE A 1052 25.90 -11.59 -11.32
N CYS A 1053 27.21 -11.70 -11.07
CA CYS A 1053 27.81 -11.40 -9.77
C CYS A 1053 27.90 -9.88 -9.54
N ARG A 1054 26.87 -9.28 -8.91
CA ARG A 1054 26.74 -7.83 -8.64
C ARG A 1054 27.70 -7.27 -7.57
N SER A 1055 28.92 -7.81 -7.46
CA SER A 1055 29.93 -7.40 -6.47
C SER A 1055 30.92 -6.38 -7.04
N ARG A 1056 31.12 -5.26 -6.34
CA ARG A 1056 32.24 -4.36 -6.64
C ARG A 1056 33.57 -4.94 -6.16
N ALA A 1057 34.59 -4.89 -7.00
CA ALA A 1057 35.99 -5.13 -6.66
C ALA A 1057 36.87 -4.16 -7.47
N GLY A 1058 37.76 -3.40 -6.82
CA GLY A 1058 38.71 -2.50 -7.50
C GLY A 1058 38.98 -1.13 -6.86
N ILE A 1059 38.92 -0.94 -5.53
CA ILE A 1059 39.39 0.29 -4.88
C ILE A 1059 40.36 -0.01 -3.73
N ASP A 1060 41.67 0.20 -3.95
CA ASP A 1060 42.67 0.15 -2.88
C ASP A 1060 42.42 1.28 -1.84
N PRO A 1061 42.17 0.95 -0.55
CA PRO A 1061 41.69 1.93 0.43
C PRO A 1061 42.80 2.82 1.02
N ILE A 1062 42.94 4.05 0.50
CA ILE A 1062 43.88 5.06 1.03
C ILE A 1062 43.26 5.81 2.22
N ILE A 1063 43.50 5.29 3.43
CA ILE A 1063 43.06 5.91 4.69
C ILE A 1063 43.84 7.21 4.97
N VAL A 1064 43.12 8.30 5.24
CA VAL A 1064 43.69 9.58 5.69
C VAL A 1064 43.29 9.87 7.13
N GLU A 1065 44.26 10.19 7.98
CA GLU A 1065 44.02 10.72 9.33
C GLU A 1065 44.05 12.25 9.33
N ASP A 1066 43.01 12.84 9.93
CA ASP A 1066 42.90 14.19 10.49
C ASP A 1066 43.26 15.43 9.64
N ILE A 1067 42.27 16.31 9.43
CA ILE A 1067 42.50 17.76 9.37
C ILE A 1067 41.79 18.41 10.56
N SER A 1068 42.55 18.64 11.63
CA SER A 1068 42.09 19.32 12.84
C SER A 1068 41.56 20.74 12.54
N ILE A 1069 40.23 20.91 12.50
CA ILE A 1069 39.58 22.23 12.41
C ILE A 1069 39.80 22.98 13.73
N LYS A 1070 40.86 23.80 13.79
CA LYS A 1070 41.14 24.66 14.94
C LYS A 1070 40.05 25.71 15.13
N SER A 1071 39.56 25.82 16.35
CA SER A 1071 38.49 26.74 16.72
C SER A 1071 38.98 28.18 16.89
N GLY A 1072 38.44 29.08 16.06
CA GLY A 1072 38.11 30.45 16.45
C GLY A 1072 39.18 31.52 16.29
N GLU A 1073 38.78 32.63 15.67
CA GLU A 1073 39.32 33.95 15.98
C GLU A 1073 38.15 34.96 16.05
N GLN A 1074 38.35 36.09 16.75
CA GLN A 1074 37.28 36.98 17.18
C GLN A 1074 37.12 38.18 16.22
N GLN A 1075 35.88 38.60 15.96
CA GLN A 1075 35.62 39.97 15.50
C GLN A 1075 34.59 40.66 16.41
N ALA A 1076 34.98 41.83 16.92
CA ALA A 1076 34.18 42.64 17.84
C ALA A 1076 33.19 43.56 17.08
N PRO A 1077 32.05 43.93 17.69
CA PRO A 1077 31.01 44.68 17.00
C PRO A 1077 31.37 46.17 16.80
N VAL A 1078 31.44 46.61 15.54
CA VAL A 1078 31.58 48.03 15.19
C VAL A 1078 30.25 48.74 15.40
N LYS A 1079 30.24 49.72 16.32
CA LYS A 1079 29.07 50.58 16.56
C LYS A 1079 28.86 51.56 15.41
N ARG A 1080 27.62 51.68 14.92
CA ARG A 1080 27.09 52.93 14.36
C ARG A 1080 25.70 53.24 14.92
N ARG A 1081 25.66 54.26 15.79
CA ARG A 1081 24.59 55.27 15.81
C ARG A 1081 24.82 56.21 14.59
N ARG A 1082 23.88 57.02 14.10
CA ARG A 1082 22.58 57.49 14.64
C ARG A 1082 21.70 58.00 13.47
N GLU A 1083 20.59 58.65 13.81
CA GLU A 1083 19.79 59.57 12.97
C GLU A 1083 18.95 58.88 11.85
N GLU A 1084 17.62 59.04 11.80
CA GLU A 1084 16.65 59.70 12.72
C GLU A 1084 15.52 58.74 13.13
#